data_AF-A0A6C0B2S5-F1
#
_entry.id   AF-A0A6C0B2S5-F1
#
_cell.length_a   1.000
_cell.length_b   1.000
_cell.length_c   1.000
_cell.angle_alpha   90.00
_cell.angle_beta   90.00
_cell.angle_gamma   90.00
#
_symmetry.space_group_name_H-M   'P 1'
#
loop_
_entity.id
_entity.type
_entity.pdbx_description
1 polymer ?
#
loop_
_entity_poly.entity_id
_entity_poly.type
_entity_poly.pdbx_seq_one_letter_code
_entity_poly.pdbx_strand_id
1 'polypeptide(L)'
;GTIIPKNEKIIPKGAYVYEFTEDKYHKNKEGEYITHHPGFREAGSNKDGHCVPCCYSNWNSDIRKTRRQQCENPDAQVEPEAPNKAQNVLYIVGFDKYLKQYRFGFLPPSVERFFSINHAKIITKNNPALIKNDMPVLLRYGVEQSIKQSLVGCLADIYASQKGIALPTIAEMRDILAKSITIDMFLKYNNGSLPSVFKTKLGRTKLGADVIGKYSSSEFYKSLDTSNEAQYDFLEDTISAFENFLTFIRDENSTIDHTYLWDVVTTKNPALFDRGFNLVIFTIVNNDITDKVEILCPTNSYSKNHFSSLKDSILLLKHDSFYEPIYQYELKENKIIIKKSFHEDNIMKNVKKTFVAIKNSMNEYCSALPSMPKVYHFKKNITAEQLADVLQKASYSIGSQVMNYQGKIIGLTITKPTGEKGVFVPCFPSAQLDGFAIVSMESNVWSDYRVTRDELTHLSKKLKLPCAPLFKLIENNMIVGVIVDTNQFVQVFPPAENVEKDGIEEIQGTNLTLADKALASRQESDPVRTSMIRNITLETKIYNTFRSTIRALLNQFRNRNYKERIQKFINSDSITYLEKIKNVELLLRKLCKSSIQFVESVPQELLDEYLDISQGKDQGQSELCLINEEKECKLIVPKVHLVSTVDNEKLYFGRMADEFIRYQRIRSFMFEPKVYLNISSTNYKIYADEFIILQSLLTNEYFENLLPYPAGKYITYDFSEPVDSQSYLNTNVYDMNKKTATLGAIDEEKTKCIKETRDVYGNSESYWKQLFPKTAKEIVLQKEPNCSFFLFGIILYERTSKHHSIAQIKELLWEAYALLWEDYSIKLEDILMKQGKLDFVRKLKGGIVDMETLVKSEEYYLTNLDIWVLAAKMNLPIVLYCEKPFKNMLTDIKWLILGGSPDDAYYFVRSPIVIERNTVPIYQMVKPSLRLNEVRGFSTMVESGIRGEEEYKKSLVSFDTFLREYSTR
;
A
#
# COMPACT_ATOMS: atom_id res chain seq x y z
N GLY A 1 -72.84 37.21 14.74
CA GLY A 1 -72.04 36.15 15.39
C GLY A 1 -70.62 36.61 15.46
N THR A 2 -69.98 36.42 16.60
CA THR A 2 -68.56 36.72 16.77
C THR A 2 -67.70 35.60 16.16
N ILE A 3 -66.46 35.94 15.78
CA ILE A 3 -65.50 34.97 15.23
C ILE A 3 -64.97 34.10 16.38
N ILE A 4 -64.87 32.79 16.15
CA ILE A 4 -64.25 31.84 17.06
C ILE A 4 -62.74 32.06 17.04
N PRO A 5 -62.10 32.45 18.16
CA PRO A 5 -60.65 32.58 18.27
C PRO A 5 -59.91 31.27 17.92
N LYS A 6 -58.83 31.37 17.12
CA LYS A 6 -58.13 30.22 16.51
C LYS A 6 -57.59 29.18 17.50
N ASN A 7 -57.29 29.57 18.74
CA ASN A 7 -56.70 28.70 19.76
C ASN A 7 -57.72 28.21 20.79
N GLU A 8 -59.01 28.53 20.62
CA GLU A 8 -60.01 28.24 21.62
C GLU A 8 -60.52 26.81 21.51
N LYS A 9 -60.41 26.05 22.61
CA LYS A 9 -60.81 24.64 22.66
C LYS A 9 -62.32 24.46 22.85
N ILE A 10 -63.04 25.53 23.20
CA ILE A 10 -64.49 25.52 23.47
C ILE A 10 -65.10 26.74 22.79
N ILE A 11 -66.18 26.56 22.04
CA ILE A 11 -66.83 27.64 21.27
C ILE A 11 -67.49 28.64 22.25
N PRO A 12 -67.11 29.94 22.22
CA PRO A 12 -67.72 30.95 23.07
C PRO A 12 -69.19 31.18 22.76
N LYS A 13 -69.96 31.54 23.78
CA LYS A 13 -71.39 31.84 23.64
C LYS A 13 -71.59 33.03 22.69
N GLY A 14 -72.27 32.81 21.57
CA GLY A 14 -72.53 33.82 20.53
C GLY A 14 -71.50 33.86 19.39
N ALA A 15 -70.42 33.08 19.48
CA ALA A 15 -69.46 32.88 18.40
C ALA A 15 -69.85 31.66 17.56
N TYR A 16 -69.99 31.84 16.26
CA TYR A 16 -70.36 30.76 15.32
C TYR A 16 -69.70 30.91 13.94
N VAL A 17 -68.80 31.89 13.79
CA VAL A 17 -68.05 32.11 12.55
C VAL A 17 -66.62 31.63 12.80
N TYR A 18 -66.17 30.61 12.09
CA TYR A 18 -64.77 30.15 12.14
C TYR A 18 -64.01 30.71 10.94
N GLU A 19 -62.96 31.50 11.19
CA GLU A 19 -62.20 32.17 10.14
C GLU A 19 -61.01 31.30 9.71
N PHE A 20 -61.04 30.78 8.47
CA PHE A 20 -59.98 29.95 7.88
C PHE A 20 -58.79 30.80 7.38
N THR A 21 -58.23 31.61 8.26
CA THR A 21 -57.09 32.49 7.96
C THR A 21 -55.89 31.98 8.75
N GLU A 22 -54.79 31.62 8.08
CA GLU A 22 -53.51 31.33 8.75
C GLU A 22 -52.57 32.51 8.57
N ASP A 23 -52.17 33.19 9.66
CA ASP A 23 -51.53 34.50 9.57
C ASP A 23 -50.19 34.47 8.82
N LYS A 24 -49.53 33.31 8.77
CA LYS A 24 -48.29 33.09 8.02
C LYS A 24 -48.48 33.13 6.50
N TYR A 25 -49.64 32.74 6.00
CA TYR A 25 -49.88 32.54 4.57
C TYR A 25 -50.92 33.52 4.02
N HIS A 26 -51.94 33.82 4.81
CA HIS A 26 -53.12 34.57 4.39
C HIS A 26 -53.12 36.03 4.85
N LYS A 27 -52.07 36.52 5.54
CA LYS A 27 -51.93 37.93 5.89
C LYS A 27 -50.57 38.50 5.49
N ASN A 28 -50.54 39.75 5.03
CA ASN A 28 -49.30 40.48 4.78
C ASN A 28 -48.70 41.02 6.10
N LYS A 29 -47.55 41.70 6.03
CA LYS A 29 -46.85 42.22 7.23
C LYS A 29 -47.66 43.30 7.94
N GLU A 30 -48.60 43.91 7.22
CA GLU A 30 -49.53 44.95 7.68
C GLU A 30 -50.84 44.37 8.24
N GLY A 31 -51.03 43.04 8.19
CA GLY A 31 -52.18 42.34 8.77
C GLY A 31 -53.40 42.21 7.85
N GLU A 32 -53.31 42.64 6.60
CA GLU A 32 -54.39 42.56 5.60
C GLU A 32 -54.43 41.18 4.92
N TYR A 33 -55.64 40.73 4.57
CA TYR A 33 -55.85 39.41 3.98
C TYR A 33 -55.32 39.30 2.55
N ILE A 34 -54.50 38.29 2.28
CA ILE A 34 -53.96 37.97 0.96
C ILE A 34 -54.86 36.93 0.28
N THR A 35 -55.50 37.34 -0.82
CA THR A 35 -56.31 36.43 -1.65
C THR A 35 -55.43 35.38 -2.30
N HIS A 36 -55.82 34.11 -2.16
CA HIS A 36 -55.17 32.98 -2.81
C HIS A 36 -56.05 32.40 -3.90
N HIS A 37 -55.42 31.88 -4.95
CA HIS A 37 -56.09 31.35 -6.13
C HIS A 37 -55.66 29.90 -6.41
N PRO A 38 -56.55 29.05 -6.94
CA PRO A 38 -56.31 27.62 -7.13
C PRO A 38 -55.39 27.31 -8.34
N GLY A 39 -54.22 26.74 -8.10
CA GLY A 39 -53.32 26.25 -9.15
C GLY A 39 -52.85 24.83 -8.88
N PHE A 40 -51.79 24.43 -9.58
CA PHE A 40 -51.16 23.12 -9.38
C PHE A 40 -49.75 23.28 -8.81
N ARG A 41 -49.32 22.29 -8.02
CA ARG A 41 -47.95 22.20 -7.52
C ARG A 41 -46.95 22.01 -8.66
N GLU A 42 -45.69 22.37 -8.38
CA GLU A 42 -44.57 22.24 -9.33
C GLU A 42 -44.32 20.77 -9.70
N ALA A 43 -43.84 20.54 -10.93
CA ALA A 43 -43.49 19.20 -11.40
C ALA A 43 -42.40 18.59 -10.50
N GLY A 44 -42.56 17.31 -10.12
CA GLY A 44 -41.67 16.61 -9.19
C GLY A 44 -42.00 16.77 -7.70
N SER A 45 -43.08 17.48 -7.35
CA SER A 45 -43.60 17.52 -5.98
C SER A 45 -44.25 16.21 -5.52
N ASN A 46 -44.50 15.29 -6.44
CA ASN A 46 -44.80 13.87 -6.23
C ASN A 46 -43.96 13.02 -7.21
N LYS A 47 -43.82 11.73 -6.90
CA LYS A 47 -42.97 10.80 -7.67
C LYS A 47 -43.47 10.59 -9.11
N ASP A 48 -44.78 10.72 -9.31
CA ASP A 48 -45.46 10.38 -10.57
C ASP A 48 -45.85 11.60 -11.42
N GLY A 49 -45.48 12.81 -11.00
CA GLY A 49 -45.70 14.05 -11.75
C GLY A 49 -47.15 14.55 -11.83
N HIS A 50 -48.10 13.94 -11.09
CA HIS A 50 -49.52 14.30 -11.15
C HIS A 50 -49.79 15.78 -10.78
N CYS A 51 -50.84 16.33 -11.40
CA CYS A 51 -51.32 17.69 -11.18
C CYS A 51 -52.06 17.81 -9.84
N VAL A 52 -51.30 17.99 -8.76
CA VAL A 52 -51.85 18.16 -7.41
C VAL A 52 -52.33 19.60 -7.21
N PRO A 53 -53.62 19.83 -6.87
CA PRO A 53 -54.15 21.18 -6.66
C PRO A 53 -53.57 21.83 -5.39
N CYS A 54 -53.37 23.15 -5.42
CA CYS A 54 -52.85 23.96 -4.32
C CYS A 54 -53.31 25.43 -4.47
N CYS A 55 -53.19 26.26 -3.44
CA CYS A 55 -53.59 27.66 -3.45
C CYS A 55 -52.37 28.60 -3.41
N TYR A 56 -52.34 29.62 -4.27
CA TYR A 56 -51.21 30.54 -4.40
C TYR A 56 -51.66 32.01 -4.42
N SER A 57 -50.89 32.88 -3.78
CA SER A 57 -51.17 34.32 -3.72
C SER A 57 -51.01 35.06 -5.06
N ASN A 58 -50.17 34.54 -5.97
CA ASN A 58 -49.97 35.11 -7.30
C ASN A 58 -50.49 34.16 -8.38
N TRP A 59 -51.63 34.54 -8.99
CA TRP A 59 -52.26 33.76 -10.06
C TRP A 59 -51.45 33.71 -11.36
N ASN A 60 -50.75 34.80 -11.70
CA ASN A 60 -50.30 35.08 -13.06
C ASN A 60 -48.79 34.94 -13.29
N SER A 61 -48.05 34.29 -12.39
CA SER A 61 -46.65 33.98 -12.65
C SER A 61 -46.50 32.99 -13.82
N ASP A 62 -45.43 33.14 -14.59
CA ASP A 62 -45.21 32.37 -15.82
C ASP A 62 -45.21 30.85 -15.54
N ILE A 63 -44.57 30.44 -14.44
CA ILE A 63 -44.56 29.05 -13.95
C ILE A 63 -45.99 28.51 -13.72
N ARG A 64 -46.90 29.32 -13.17
CA ARG A 64 -48.28 28.88 -12.86
C ARG A 64 -49.16 28.87 -14.10
N LYS A 65 -48.94 29.77 -15.05
CA LYS A 65 -49.62 29.74 -16.36
C LYS A 65 -49.22 28.48 -17.13
N THR A 66 -47.93 28.19 -17.22
CA THR A 66 -47.41 26.99 -17.90
C THR A 66 -47.92 25.72 -17.23
N ARG A 67 -47.93 25.65 -15.89
CA ARG A 67 -48.39 24.45 -15.18
C ARG A 67 -49.89 24.22 -15.31
N ARG A 68 -50.72 25.27 -15.32
CA ARG A 68 -52.15 25.13 -15.61
C ARG A 68 -52.39 24.64 -17.03
N GLN A 69 -51.69 25.20 -18.03
CA GLN A 69 -51.78 24.73 -19.41
C GLN A 69 -51.37 23.25 -19.56
N GLN A 70 -50.28 22.82 -18.90
CA GLN A 70 -49.85 21.42 -18.90
C GLN A 70 -50.87 20.47 -18.27
N CYS A 71 -51.56 20.91 -17.22
CA CYS A 71 -52.52 20.10 -16.48
C CYS A 71 -53.94 20.12 -17.10
N GLU A 72 -54.26 21.15 -17.87
CA GLU A 72 -55.54 21.29 -18.59
C GLU A 72 -55.51 20.63 -19.97
N ASN A 73 -54.34 20.40 -20.57
CA ASN A 73 -54.20 19.82 -21.91
C ASN A 73 -53.04 18.79 -22.00
N PRO A 74 -53.28 17.50 -21.69
CA PRO A 74 -52.23 16.49 -21.54
C PRO A 74 -51.43 16.14 -22.81
N ASP A 75 -51.95 16.46 -23.99
CA ASP A 75 -51.34 16.09 -25.29
C ASP A 75 -50.40 17.16 -25.87
N ALA A 76 -50.23 18.31 -25.21
CA ALA A 76 -49.23 19.29 -25.60
C ALA A 76 -47.85 18.83 -25.12
N GLN A 77 -47.16 18.03 -25.94
CA GLN A 77 -45.75 17.70 -25.75
C GLN A 77 -44.91 18.99 -25.83
N VAL A 78 -44.58 19.55 -24.66
CA VAL A 78 -43.42 20.41 -24.51
C VAL A 78 -42.33 19.51 -23.97
N GLU A 79 -41.26 19.32 -24.76
CA GLU A 79 -40.04 18.64 -24.30
C GLU A 79 -39.67 19.14 -22.90
N PRO A 80 -39.25 18.27 -21.97
CA PRO A 80 -38.72 18.73 -20.71
C PRO A 80 -37.50 19.59 -21.01
N GLU A 81 -37.63 20.91 -20.86
CA GLU A 81 -36.48 21.80 -20.90
C GLU A 81 -35.42 21.24 -19.96
N ALA A 82 -34.26 20.89 -20.53
CA ALA A 82 -33.10 20.50 -19.77
C ALA A 82 -32.89 21.52 -18.65
N PRO A 83 -32.70 21.10 -17.39
CA PRO A 83 -32.58 22.03 -16.28
C PRO A 83 -31.46 23.00 -16.60
N ASN A 84 -31.79 24.29 -16.61
CA ASN A 84 -30.88 25.39 -16.91
C ASN A 84 -29.55 25.20 -16.16
N LYS A 85 -28.52 24.70 -16.86
CA LYS A 85 -27.20 24.36 -16.29
C LYS A 85 -26.52 25.56 -15.62
N ALA A 86 -26.92 26.79 -15.95
CA ALA A 86 -26.29 28.00 -15.44
C ALA A 86 -26.74 28.42 -14.02
N GLN A 87 -28.01 28.20 -13.63
CA GLN A 87 -28.54 28.70 -12.35
C GLN A 87 -28.31 27.76 -11.16
N ASN A 88 -28.22 26.44 -11.41
CA ASN A 88 -28.03 25.43 -10.36
C ASN A 88 -26.57 25.25 -9.93
N VAL A 89 -25.60 25.85 -10.61
CA VAL A 89 -24.16 25.67 -10.32
C VAL A 89 -23.62 26.73 -9.35
N LEU A 90 -24.27 27.89 -9.23
CA LEU A 90 -23.82 28.94 -8.31
C LEU A 90 -24.04 28.62 -6.82
N TYR A 91 -25.08 27.85 -6.49
CA TYR A 91 -25.40 27.54 -5.09
C TYR A 91 -24.60 26.33 -4.60
N ILE A 92 -23.73 26.56 -3.62
CA ILE A 92 -22.90 25.53 -2.99
C ILE A 92 -23.62 24.95 -1.79
N VAL A 93 -23.73 23.64 -1.76
CA VAL A 93 -24.38 22.87 -0.70
C VAL A 93 -23.47 22.76 0.53
N GLY A 94 -24.06 22.71 1.72
CA GLY A 94 -23.33 22.44 2.96
C GLY A 94 -22.58 21.09 2.94
N PHE A 95 -21.62 20.93 3.86
CA PHE A 95 -20.84 19.70 3.98
C PHE A 95 -21.64 18.52 4.57
N ASP A 96 -22.80 18.80 5.17
CA ASP A 96 -23.68 17.87 5.91
C ASP A 96 -24.61 17.02 5.03
N LYS A 97 -24.58 17.19 3.71
CA LYS A 97 -25.54 16.56 2.77
C LYS A 97 -24.85 15.73 1.71
N TYR A 98 -25.47 14.67 1.23
CA TYR A 98 -25.00 14.01 0.01
C TYR A 98 -25.24 14.90 -1.22
N LEU A 99 -24.26 14.94 -2.14
CA LEU A 99 -24.36 15.77 -3.34
C LEU A 99 -25.10 15.07 -4.47
N LYS A 100 -26.14 15.71 -4.99
CA LYS A 100 -26.74 15.31 -6.28
C LYS A 100 -25.77 15.61 -7.42
N GLN A 101 -25.91 14.86 -8.51
CA GLN A 101 -25.10 15.07 -9.72
C GLN A 101 -25.11 16.55 -10.16
N TYR A 102 -23.95 17.06 -10.57
CA TYR A 102 -23.72 18.45 -11.01
C TYR A 102 -23.76 19.52 -9.91
N ARG A 103 -23.83 19.13 -8.63
CA ARG A 103 -23.85 20.09 -7.50
C ARG A 103 -22.49 20.18 -6.84
N PHE A 104 -22.09 21.40 -6.49
CA PHE A 104 -20.91 21.65 -5.66
C PHE A 104 -21.30 21.68 -4.18
N GLY A 105 -20.40 21.19 -3.33
CA GLY A 105 -20.52 21.25 -1.88
C GLY A 105 -19.23 21.71 -1.21
N PHE A 106 -19.38 22.28 -0.01
CA PHE A 106 -18.23 22.58 0.85
C PHE A 106 -17.57 21.29 1.35
N LEU A 107 -16.25 21.36 1.56
CA LEU A 107 -15.50 20.27 2.20
C LEU A 107 -15.91 20.17 3.68
N PRO A 108 -15.89 18.96 4.27
CA PRO A 108 -16.05 18.80 5.70
C PRO A 108 -14.96 19.55 6.50
N PRO A 109 -15.25 20.03 7.72
CA PRO A 109 -14.31 20.84 8.51
C PRO A 109 -12.95 20.17 8.80
N SER A 110 -12.89 18.84 8.85
CA SER A 110 -11.66 18.06 8.99
C SER A 110 -10.75 18.21 7.76
N VAL A 111 -11.33 18.03 6.56
CA VAL A 111 -10.65 18.14 5.26
C VAL A 111 -10.31 19.60 4.94
N GLU A 112 -11.17 20.55 5.29
CA GLU A 112 -10.91 21.99 5.17
C GLU A 112 -9.64 22.40 5.94
N ARG A 113 -9.53 21.98 7.21
CA ARG A 113 -8.33 22.21 8.04
C ARG A 113 -7.09 21.52 7.47
N PHE A 114 -7.23 20.29 6.98
CA PHE A 114 -6.14 19.55 6.36
C PHE A 114 -5.53 20.30 5.16
N PHE A 115 -6.36 20.95 4.34
CA PHE A 115 -5.89 21.78 3.23
C PHE A 115 -5.53 23.22 3.61
N SER A 116 -5.62 23.59 4.91
CA SER A 116 -5.44 24.96 5.38
C SER A 116 -6.32 25.98 4.62
N ILE A 117 -7.55 25.58 4.32
CA ILE A 117 -8.56 26.43 3.67
C ILE A 117 -9.47 27.04 4.75
N ASN A 118 -10.03 28.21 4.47
CA ASN A 118 -11.09 28.79 5.28
C ASN A 118 -12.21 29.28 4.36
N HIS A 119 -13.25 28.46 4.20
CA HIS A 119 -14.39 28.75 3.33
C HIS A 119 -15.16 29.99 3.79
N ALA A 120 -15.21 30.29 5.09
CA ALA A 120 -15.85 31.49 5.61
C ALA A 120 -15.21 32.80 5.08
N LYS A 121 -13.93 32.78 4.69
CA LYS A 121 -13.27 33.94 4.07
C LYS A 121 -13.59 34.10 2.58
N ILE A 122 -14.10 33.06 1.92
CA ILE A 122 -14.24 32.96 0.46
C ILE A 122 -15.70 33.10 0.01
N ILE A 123 -16.66 32.95 0.92
CA ILE A 123 -18.09 33.18 0.68
C ILE A 123 -18.46 34.67 0.64
N THR A 124 -19.53 35.02 -0.08
CA THR A 124 -20.06 36.39 -0.09
C THR A 124 -20.72 36.74 1.24
N LYS A 125 -20.59 38.00 1.70
CA LYS A 125 -21.20 38.46 2.97
C LYS A 125 -22.72 38.36 2.97
N ASN A 126 -23.34 38.42 1.80
CA ASN A 126 -24.81 38.46 1.65
C ASN A 126 -25.42 37.07 1.44
N ASN A 127 -24.65 36.09 0.94
CA ASN A 127 -25.12 34.73 0.75
C ASN A 127 -23.96 33.72 0.96
N PRO A 128 -24.00 32.94 2.06
CA PRO A 128 -22.99 31.92 2.37
C PRO A 128 -22.88 30.80 1.32
N ALA A 129 -23.89 30.64 0.45
CA ALA A 129 -23.87 29.62 -0.60
C ALA A 129 -23.19 30.11 -1.90
N LEU A 130 -22.74 31.36 -1.96
CA LEU A 130 -22.06 31.95 -3.13
C LEU A 130 -20.59 32.26 -2.81
N ILE A 131 -19.72 32.03 -3.79
CA ILE A 131 -18.27 32.31 -3.71
C ILE A 131 -17.93 33.66 -4.33
N LYS A 132 -16.95 34.35 -3.75
CA LYS A 132 -16.39 35.60 -4.28
C LYS A 132 -15.71 35.37 -5.64
N ASN A 133 -15.80 36.37 -6.52
CA ASN A 133 -15.08 36.36 -7.80
C ASN A 133 -13.55 36.32 -7.59
N ASP A 134 -12.85 35.71 -8.55
CA ASP A 134 -11.39 35.62 -8.66
C ASP A 134 -10.68 34.96 -7.47
N MET A 135 -11.39 34.11 -6.74
CA MET A 135 -10.86 33.34 -5.61
C MET A 135 -10.99 31.83 -5.89
N PRO A 136 -9.89 31.13 -6.22
CA PRO A 136 -9.93 29.69 -6.39
C PRO A 136 -10.13 28.99 -5.04
N VAL A 137 -10.95 27.94 -5.03
CA VAL A 137 -11.30 27.17 -3.83
C VAL A 137 -11.43 25.69 -4.13
N LEU A 138 -11.16 24.82 -3.16
CA LEU A 138 -11.47 23.39 -3.27
C LEU A 138 -12.89 23.12 -2.77
N LEU A 139 -13.67 22.43 -3.61
CA LEU A 139 -15.03 22.00 -3.33
C LEU A 139 -15.20 20.54 -3.73
N ARG A 140 -16.11 19.84 -3.05
CA ARG A 140 -16.56 18.52 -3.47
C ARG A 140 -17.64 18.65 -4.54
N TYR A 141 -17.70 17.69 -5.45
CA TYR A 141 -18.61 17.70 -6.58
C TYR A 141 -19.45 16.43 -6.63
N GLY A 142 -20.75 16.58 -6.88
CA GLY A 142 -21.68 15.46 -6.99
C GLY A 142 -21.62 14.81 -8.36
N VAL A 143 -21.38 13.50 -8.38
CA VAL A 143 -21.43 12.64 -9.57
C VAL A 143 -22.71 11.80 -9.57
N GLU A 144 -22.86 10.91 -10.56
CA GLU A 144 -23.93 9.91 -10.55
C GLU A 144 -23.80 9.05 -9.28
N GLN A 145 -24.88 8.99 -8.48
CA GLN A 145 -24.86 8.39 -7.16
C GLN A 145 -25.15 6.89 -7.24
N SER A 146 -24.23 6.07 -6.73
CA SER A 146 -24.40 4.63 -6.56
C SER A 146 -23.67 4.18 -5.31
N ILE A 147 -24.36 3.44 -4.43
CA ILE A 147 -23.79 2.91 -3.19
C ILE A 147 -22.60 1.98 -3.49
N LYS A 148 -22.65 1.26 -4.63
CA LYS A 148 -21.66 0.24 -5.00
C LYS A 148 -20.63 0.71 -6.02
N GLN A 149 -20.92 1.78 -6.76
CA GLN A 149 -20.16 2.15 -7.97
C GLN A 149 -19.93 3.67 -8.10
N SER A 150 -20.07 4.46 -7.03
CA SER A 150 -19.84 5.91 -7.11
C SER A 150 -18.42 6.27 -7.56
N LEU A 151 -17.42 5.41 -7.31
CA LEU A 151 -16.06 5.61 -7.85
C LEU A 151 -16.07 5.63 -9.38
N VAL A 152 -16.83 4.75 -10.02
CA VAL A 152 -16.98 4.72 -11.48
C VAL A 152 -17.60 6.04 -11.98
N GLY A 153 -18.56 6.60 -11.23
CA GLY A 153 -19.12 7.93 -11.49
C GLY A 153 -18.08 9.05 -11.41
N CYS A 154 -17.15 8.99 -10.44
CA CYS A 154 -16.01 9.92 -10.37
C CYS A 154 -15.11 9.80 -11.60
N LEU A 155 -14.78 8.57 -12.01
CA LEU A 155 -13.91 8.31 -13.15
C LEU A 155 -14.55 8.73 -14.47
N ALA A 156 -15.88 8.56 -14.62
CA ALA A 156 -16.64 9.04 -15.77
C ALA A 156 -16.48 10.55 -15.97
N ASP A 157 -16.59 11.32 -14.89
CA ASP A 157 -16.49 12.79 -14.92
C ASP A 157 -15.08 13.31 -15.25
N ILE A 158 -14.06 12.59 -14.79
CA ILE A 158 -12.65 12.89 -15.09
C ILE A 158 -12.31 12.50 -16.53
N TYR A 159 -12.73 11.30 -16.95
CA TYR A 159 -12.54 10.79 -18.31
C TYR A 159 -13.15 11.72 -19.36
N ALA A 160 -14.41 12.14 -19.15
CA ALA A 160 -15.10 13.07 -20.05
C ALA A 160 -14.35 14.40 -20.20
N SER A 161 -13.80 14.91 -19.10
CA SER A 161 -13.03 16.15 -19.10
C SER A 161 -11.70 16.02 -19.84
N GLN A 162 -11.02 14.88 -19.73
CA GLN A 162 -9.74 14.66 -20.40
C GLN A 162 -9.92 14.44 -21.91
N LYS A 163 -10.93 13.68 -22.32
CA LYS A 163 -11.20 13.36 -23.73
C LYS A 163 -12.05 14.40 -24.45
N GLY A 164 -12.63 15.37 -23.74
CA GLY A 164 -13.46 16.42 -24.32
C GLY A 164 -14.80 15.91 -24.85
N ILE A 165 -15.37 14.89 -24.21
CA ILE A 165 -16.63 14.25 -24.62
C ILE A 165 -17.77 14.58 -23.65
N ALA A 166 -19.00 14.22 -24.02
CA ALA A 166 -20.12 14.27 -23.10
C ALA A 166 -19.89 13.34 -21.89
N LEU A 167 -20.40 13.72 -20.72
CA LEU A 167 -20.29 12.94 -19.49
C LEU A 167 -20.99 11.58 -19.67
N PRO A 168 -20.28 10.43 -19.63
CA PRO A 168 -20.92 9.14 -19.66
C PRO A 168 -21.60 8.83 -18.32
N THR A 169 -22.66 8.03 -18.39
CA THR A 169 -23.29 7.39 -17.21
C THR A 169 -22.36 6.33 -16.62
N ILE A 170 -22.65 5.87 -15.40
CA ILE A 170 -21.92 4.75 -14.80
C ILE A 170 -21.97 3.52 -15.72
N ALA A 171 -23.13 3.23 -16.33
CA ALA A 171 -23.29 2.10 -17.24
C ALA A 171 -22.38 2.21 -18.47
N GLU A 172 -22.36 3.37 -19.12
CA GLU A 172 -21.49 3.62 -20.27
C GLU A 172 -20.00 3.59 -19.87
N MET A 173 -19.67 4.10 -18.67
CA MET A 173 -18.30 4.10 -18.17
C MET A 173 -17.82 2.68 -17.85
N ARG A 174 -18.67 1.77 -17.35
CA ARG A 174 -18.33 0.34 -17.19
C ARG A 174 -17.94 -0.29 -18.54
N ASP A 175 -18.67 0.02 -19.59
CA ASP A 175 -18.34 -0.46 -20.94
C ASP A 175 -17.04 0.15 -21.48
N ILE A 176 -16.79 1.43 -21.23
CA ILE A 176 -15.53 2.10 -21.58
C ILE A 176 -14.36 1.43 -20.85
N LEU A 177 -14.48 1.19 -19.54
CA LEU A 177 -13.45 0.50 -18.76
C LEU A 177 -13.19 -0.90 -19.31
N ALA A 178 -14.24 -1.69 -19.52
CA ALA A 178 -14.12 -3.06 -20.01
C ALA A 178 -13.51 -3.15 -21.42
N LYS A 179 -13.75 -2.16 -22.30
CA LYS A 179 -13.16 -2.10 -23.65
C LYS A 179 -11.73 -1.57 -23.66
N SER A 180 -11.36 -0.74 -22.68
CA SER A 180 -10.04 -0.07 -22.64
C SER A 180 -8.95 -0.90 -21.98
N ILE A 181 -9.32 -1.94 -21.23
CA ILE A 181 -8.37 -2.82 -20.53
C ILE A 181 -8.11 -4.06 -21.40
N THR A 182 -6.85 -4.33 -21.70
CA THR A 182 -6.41 -5.54 -22.40
C THR A 182 -5.96 -6.62 -21.43
N ILE A 183 -5.83 -7.87 -21.90
CA ILE A 183 -5.30 -8.96 -21.07
C ILE A 183 -3.86 -8.69 -20.60
N ASP A 184 -3.02 -8.06 -21.44
CA ASP A 184 -1.65 -7.70 -21.07
C ASP A 184 -1.60 -6.62 -19.98
N MET A 185 -2.56 -5.69 -19.96
CA MET A 185 -2.70 -4.71 -18.87
C MET A 185 -3.21 -5.37 -17.59
N PHE A 186 -4.21 -6.25 -17.70
CA PHE A 186 -4.78 -6.99 -16.58
C PHE A 186 -3.73 -7.82 -15.82
N LEU A 187 -2.80 -8.43 -16.54
CA LEU A 187 -1.66 -9.17 -15.97
C LEU A 187 -0.67 -8.30 -15.18
N LYS A 188 -0.65 -6.98 -15.42
CA LYS A 188 0.24 -6.05 -14.71
C LYS A 188 -0.43 -5.42 -13.48
N TYR A 189 -1.75 -5.25 -13.51
CA TYR A 189 -2.50 -4.61 -12.44
C TYR A 189 -2.47 -5.38 -11.11
N ASN A 190 -2.53 -4.63 -10.01
CA ASN A 190 -2.46 -5.09 -8.63
C ASN A 190 -1.30 -6.06 -8.39
N ASN A 191 -0.09 -5.72 -8.80
CA ASN A 191 1.03 -6.63 -8.54
C ASN A 191 1.15 -7.77 -9.57
N GLY A 192 0.25 -7.87 -10.55
CA GLY A 192 -0.08 -9.11 -11.27
C GLY A 192 -0.89 -10.13 -10.46
N SER A 193 -1.63 -9.71 -9.44
CA SER A 193 -2.45 -10.61 -8.59
C SER A 193 -3.84 -10.88 -9.17
N LEU A 194 -4.35 -10.02 -10.06
CA LEU A 194 -5.71 -10.14 -10.58
C LEU A 194 -6.04 -11.49 -11.24
N PRO A 195 -5.14 -12.17 -11.98
CA PRO A 195 -5.43 -13.50 -12.51
C PRO A 195 -5.81 -14.50 -11.43
N SER A 196 -5.08 -14.54 -10.33
CA SER A 196 -5.37 -15.42 -9.19
C SER A 196 -6.65 -15.02 -8.45
N VAL A 197 -6.98 -13.72 -8.43
CA VAL A 197 -8.19 -13.17 -7.80
C VAL A 197 -9.44 -13.62 -8.56
N PHE A 198 -9.44 -13.46 -9.88
CA PHE A 198 -10.61 -13.71 -10.73
C PHE A 198 -10.66 -15.13 -11.32
N LYS A 199 -9.71 -16.00 -10.94
CA LYS A 199 -9.70 -17.42 -11.32
C LYS A 199 -10.93 -18.14 -10.78
N THR A 200 -11.52 -18.99 -11.60
CA THR A 200 -12.59 -19.91 -11.22
C THR A 200 -12.09 -20.94 -10.22
N LYS A 201 -12.76 -21.04 -9.06
CA LYS A 201 -12.40 -22.00 -7.99
C LYS A 201 -12.88 -23.44 -8.25
N LEU A 202 -13.61 -23.69 -9.33
CA LEU A 202 -14.30 -24.96 -9.62
C LEU A 202 -13.83 -25.57 -10.95
N GLY A 203 -13.00 -26.61 -10.86
CA GLY A 203 -12.63 -27.52 -11.97
C GLY A 203 -11.78 -26.89 -13.09
N ARG A 204 -11.27 -27.77 -13.98
CA ARG A 204 -10.51 -27.38 -15.18
C ARG A 204 -11.37 -26.46 -16.05
N THR A 205 -10.92 -25.23 -16.25
CA THR A 205 -11.59 -24.32 -17.16
C THR A 205 -11.28 -24.73 -18.60
N LYS A 206 -12.23 -25.36 -19.29
CA LYS A 206 -12.09 -25.61 -20.73
C LYS A 206 -12.75 -24.46 -21.49
N LEU A 207 -11.94 -23.68 -22.21
CA LEU A 207 -12.46 -22.61 -23.05
C LEU A 207 -12.65 -23.09 -24.49
N GLY A 208 -13.63 -22.51 -25.18
CA GLY A 208 -13.77 -22.73 -26.62
C GLY A 208 -12.59 -22.16 -27.39
N ALA A 209 -12.18 -22.82 -28.49
CA ALA A 209 -11.07 -22.36 -29.32
C ALA A 209 -11.31 -20.97 -29.93
N ASP A 210 -12.58 -20.59 -30.12
CA ASP A 210 -13.03 -19.27 -30.54
C ASP A 210 -12.74 -18.18 -29.49
N VAL A 211 -12.89 -18.49 -28.20
CA VAL A 211 -12.59 -17.56 -27.10
C VAL A 211 -11.09 -17.35 -26.99
N ILE A 212 -10.31 -18.43 -27.02
CA ILE A 212 -8.84 -18.37 -26.96
C ILE A 212 -8.29 -17.59 -28.16
N GLY A 213 -8.84 -17.80 -29.36
CA GLY A 213 -8.42 -17.14 -30.59
C GLY A 213 -8.48 -15.60 -30.54
N LYS A 214 -9.39 -15.02 -29.74
CA LYS A 214 -9.51 -13.56 -29.56
C LYS A 214 -8.23 -12.91 -29.01
N TYR A 215 -7.44 -13.68 -28.26
CA TYR A 215 -6.26 -13.19 -27.56
C TYR A 215 -4.94 -13.55 -28.25
N SER A 216 -4.98 -14.19 -29.42
CA SER A 216 -3.80 -14.65 -30.17
C SER A 216 -2.79 -13.54 -30.52
N SER A 217 -3.25 -12.28 -30.57
CA SER A 217 -2.40 -11.13 -30.85
C SER A 217 -1.68 -10.56 -29.62
N SER A 218 -2.07 -10.95 -28.40
CA SER A 218 -1.49 -10.43 -27.15
C SER A 218 -0.04 -10.86 -26.96
N GLU A 219 0.71 -10.08 -26.17
CA GLU A 219 2.09 -10.43 -25.82
C GLU A 219 2.12 -11.67 -24.94
N PHE A 220 1.17 -11.76 -24.01
CA PHE A 220 1.00 -12.92 -23.14
C PHE A 220 0.82 -14.22 -23.93
N TYR A 221 -0.10 -14.26 -24.89
CA TYR A 221 -0.36 -15.46 -25.69
C TYR A 221 0.91 -15.92 -26.42
N LYS A 222 1.67 -14.98 -26.99
CA LYS A 222 2.90 -15.26 -27.75
C LYS A 222 4.06 -15.72 -26.87
N SER A 223 4.00 -15.44 -25.56
CA SER A 223 5.07 -15.82 -24.61
C SER A 223 4.99 -17.28 -24.15
N LEU A 224 3.88 -17.97 -24.42
CA LEU A 224 3.61 -19.33 -23.97
C LEU A 224 3.70 -20.35 -25.11
N ASP A 225 4.16 -21.54 -24.78
CA ASP A 225 4.17 -22.68 -25.70
C ASP A 225 2.85 -23.45 -25.60
N THR A 226 1.98 -23.27 -26.59
CA THR A 226 0.67 -23.96 -26.66
C THR A 226 0.78 -25.48 -26.83
N SER A 227 1.96 -26.03 -27.14
CA SER A 227 2.17 -27.48 -27.19
C SER A 227 2.42 -28.10 -25.80
N ASN A 228 2.78 -27.28 -24.81
CA ASN A 228 3.00 -27.71 -23.43
C ASN A 228 1.69 -27.61 -22.64
N GLU A 229 1.19 -28.76 -22.14
CA GLU A 229 -0.09 -28.84 -21.43
C GLU A 229 -0.19 -27.88 -20.23
N ALA A 230 0.87 -27.77 -19.42
CA ALA A 230 0.85 -26.91 -18.24
C ALA A 230 0.80 -25.40 -18.61
N GLN A 231 1.46 -25.03 -19.70
CA GLN A 231 1.41 -23.64 -20.19
C GLN A 231 0.09 -23.32 -20.88
N TYR A 232 -0.50 -24.31 -21.58
CA TYR A 232 -1.82 -24.18 -22.18
C TYR A 232 -2.92 -24.06 -21.11
N ASP A 233 -2.90 -24.89 -20.06
CA ASP A 233 -3.85 -24.79 -18.95
C ASP A 233 -3.72 -23.45 -18.22
N PHE A 234 -2.50 -22.95 -18.03
CA PHE A 234 -2.25 -21.63 -17.47
C PHE A 234 -2.81 -20.50 -18.35
N LEU A 235 -2.67 -20.63 -19.67
CA LEU A 235 -3.27 -19.70 -20.65
C LEU A 235 -4.80 -19.69 -20.54
N GLU A 236 -5.45 -20.87 -20.52
CA GLU A 236 -6.91 -20.98 -20.39
C GLU A 236 -7.41 -20.37 -19.07
N ASP A 237 -6.78 -20.71 -17.95
CA ASP A 237 -7.15 -20.18 -16.64
C ASP A 237 -7.00 -18.66 -16.57
N THR A 238 -5.97 -18.11 -17.20
CA THR A 238 -5.73 -16.65 -17.22
C THR A 238 -6.76 -15.94 -18.10
N ILE A 239 -7.08 -16.48 -19.27
CA ILE A 239 -8.12 -15.91 -20.15
C ILE A 239 -9.48 -15.95 -19.44
N SER A 240 -9.79 -17.07 -18.77
CA SER A 240 -11.00 -17.21 -17.96
C SER A 240 -11.08 -16.17 -16.86
N ALA A 241 -9.99 -15.98 -16.11
CA ALA A 241 -9.91 -14.96 -15.07
C ALA A 241 -10.12 -13.55 -15.64
N PHE A 242 -9.58 -13.26 -16.82
CA PHE A 242 -9.79 -11.98 -17.49
C PHE A 242 -11.24 -11.76 -17.91
N GLU A 243 -11.90 -12.77 -18.49
CA GLU A 243 -13.32 -12.69 -18.87
C GLU A 243 -14.22 -12.53 -17.63
N ASN A 244 -13.88 -13.19 -16.51
CA ASN A 244 -14.55 -12.97 -15.22
C ASN A 244 -14.37 -11.55 -14.70
N PHE A 245 -13.17 -10.98 -14.86
CA PHE A 245 -12.91 -9.58 -14.51
C PHE A 245 -13.74 -8.62 -15.38
N LEU A 246 -13.81 -8.84 -16.69
CA LEU A 246 -14.65 -8.03 -17.58
C LEU A 246 -16.14 -8.15 -17.22
N THR A 247 -16.59 -9.34 -16.83
CA THR A 247 -17.96 -9.57 -16.35
C THR A 247 -18.21 -8.82 -15.04
N PHE A 248 -17.28 -8.87 -14.10
CA PHE A 248 -17.33 -8.13 -12.84
C PHE A 248 -17.41 -6.61 -13.07
N ILE A 249 -16.61 -6.07 -14.00
CA ILE A 249 -16.62 -4.64 -14.34
C ILE A 249 -17.94 -4.23 -15.00
N ARG A 250 -18.60 -5.11 -15.76
CA ARG A 250 -19.89 -4.81 -16.42
C ARG A 250 -21.11 -4.98 -15.52
N ASP A 251 -21.00 -5.78 -14.46
CA ASP A 251 -22.11 -6.08 -13.54
C ASP A 251 -22.56 -4.84 -12.75
N GLU A 252 -23.87 -4.59 -12.75
CA GLU A 252 -24.53 -3.49 -12.04
C GLU A 252 -24.56 -3.69 -10.53
N ASN A 253 -24.55 -4.95 -10.09
CA ASN A 253 -24.68 -5.32 -8.68
C ASN A 253 -23.34 -5.50 -7.98
N SER A 254 -22.24 -5.49 -8.73
CA SER A 254 -20.89 -5.61 -8.20
C SER A 254 -20.44 -4.32 -7.53
N THR A 255 -19.76 -4.46 -6.39
CA THR A 255 -19.08 -3.35 -5.71
C THR A 255 -17.77 -3.07 -6.42
N ILE A 256 -17.74 -2.00 -7.23
CA ILE A 256 -16.58 -1.62 -8.03
C ILE A 256 -15.95 -0.40 -7.38
N ASP A 257 -14.89 -0.64 -6.63
CA ASP A 257 -14.21 0.38 -5.84
C ASP A 257 -12.69 0.42 -6.13
N HIS A 258 -12.00 1.16 -5.27
CA HIS A 258 -10.56 1.40 -5.37
C HIS A 258 -9.72 0.11 -5.31
N THR A 259 -10.20 -0.98 -4.71
CA THR A 259 -9.44 -2.23 -4.55
C THR A 259 -8.97 -2.79 -5.90
N TYR A 260 -9.83 -2.75 -6.92
CA TYR A 260 -9.53 -3.29 -8.25
C TYR A 260 -9.19 -2.22 -9.30
N LEU A 261 -9.64 -0.97 -9.09
CA LEU A 261 -9.46 0.10 -10.07
C LEU A 261 -8.26 1.01 -9.81
N TRP A 262 -7.54 0.85 -8.69
CA TRP A 262 -6.40 1.72 -8.36
C TRP A 262 -5.37 1.76 -9.51
N ASP A 263 -4.85 0.60 -9.89
CA ASP A 263 -3.83 0.50 -10.93
C ASP A 263 -4.36 0.85 -12.32
N VAL A 264 -5.67 0.69 -12.57
CA VAL A 264 -6.34 1.12 -13.82
C VAL A 264 -6.27 2.65 -13.97
N VAL A 265 -6.42 3.38 -12.87
CA VAL A 265 -6.37 4.86 -12.83
C VAL A 265 -4.93 5.36 -12.87
N THR A 266 -4.03 4.69 -12.13
CA THR A 266 -2.66 5.18 -11.97
C THR A 266 -1.72 4.78 -13.10
N THR A 267 -2.06 3.77 -13.89
CA THR A 267 -1.24 3.30 -15.01
C THR A 267 -1.57 4.05 -16.30
N LYS A 268 -0.55 4.24 -17.14
CA LYS A 268 -0.71 4.83 -18.47
C LYS A 268 -1.62 3.94 -19.34
N ASN A 269 -2.73 4.49 -19.82
CA ASN A 269 -3.59 3.82 -20.79
C ASN A 269 -4.14 4.84 -21.80
N PRO A 270 -3.63 4.91 -23.04
CA PRO A 270 -4.09 5.87 -24.05
C PRO A 270 -5.60 5.81 -24.36
N ALA A 271 -6.23 4.63 -24.23
CA ALA A 271 -7.67 4.48 -24.43
C ALA A 271 -8.49 5.09 -23.27
N LEU A 272 -7.91 5.15 -22.07
CA LEU A 272 -8.54 5.63 -20.85
C LEU A 272 -7.90 6.94 -20.35
N PHE A 273 -6.75 6.85 -19.66
CA PHE A 273 -5.98 7.97 -19.13
C PHE A 273 -4.56 8.00 -19.71
N ASP A 274 -4.27 8.97 -20.58
CA ASP A 274 -3.07 8.99 -21.45
C ASP A 274 -1.72 8.94 -20.73
N ARG A 275 -1.66 9.36 -19.46
CA ARG A 275 -0.45 9.32 -18.61
C ARG A 275 -0.67 8.60 -17.28
N GLY A 276 -1.91 8.19 -17.00
CA GLY A 276 -2.36 7.83 -15.65
C GLY A 276 -2.33 9.02 -14.68
N PHE A 277 -2.93 8.86 -13.51
CA PHE A 277 -2.95 9.87 -12.45
C PHE A 277 -2.31 9.36 -11.15
N ASN A 278 -1.95 10.25 -10.23
CA ASN A 278 -1.86 9.88 -8.82
C ASN A 278 -3.29 9.86 -8.24
N LEU A 279 -3.65 8.81 -7.53
CA LEU A 279 -4.96 8.71 -6.88
C LEU A 279 -4.80 8.98 -5.38
N VAL A 280 -5.51 9.99 -4.87
CA VAL A 280 -5.52 10.32 -3.44
C VAL A 280 -6.96 10.25 -2.94
N ILE A 281 -7.21 9.35 -1.99
CA ILE A 281 -8.54 9.12 -1.42
C ILE A 281 -8.48 9.45 0.06
N PHE A 282 -9.29 10.42 0.48
CA PHE A 282 -9.43 10.83 1.87
C PHE A 282 -10.61 10.10 2.52
N THR A 283 -10.42 9.58 3.72
CA THR A 283 -11.49 9.02 4.56
C THR A 283 -11.62 9.83 5.84
N ILE A 284 -12.85 10.12 6.24
CA ILE A 284 -13.14 10.77 7.51
C ILE A 284 -13.56 9.69 8.49
N VAL A 285 -12.85 9.60 9.61
CA VAL A 285 -13.18 8.63 10.68
C VAL A 285 -13.90 9.35 11.80
N ASN A 286 -15.15 8.95 12.04
CA ASN A 286 -16.00 9.51 13.09
C ASN A 286 -15.92 8.68 14.39
N ASN A 287 -14.72 8.26 14.78
CA ASN A 287 -14.54 7.38 15.95
C ASN A 287 -14.17 8.12 17.25
N ASP A 288 -13.76 9.39 17.18
CA ASP A 288 -13.51 10.23 18.35
C ASP A 288 -13.73 11.73 18.06
N ILE A 289 -13.55 12.57 19.09
CA ILE A 289 -13.68 14.04 19.00
C ILE A 289 -12.52 14.72 18.24
N THR A 290 -11.49 13.95 17.84
CA THR A 290 -10.36 14.47 17.10
C THR A 290 -10.65 14.27 15.62
N ASP A 291 -11.00 15.35 14.93
CA ASP A 291 -11.37 15.38 13.51
C ASP A 291 -10.24 14.86 12.57
N LYS A 292 -10.00 13.55 12.57
CA LYS A 292 -8.94 12.85 11.86
C LYS A 292 -9.32 12.66 10.39
N VAL A 293 -8.34 12.90 9.52
CA VAL A 293 -8.41 12.57 8.09
C VAL A 293 -7.39 11.49 7.82
N GLU A 294 -7.86 10.38 7.28
CA GLU A 294 -7.02 9.28 6.83
C GLU A 294 -6.82 9.37 5.32
N ILE A 295 -5.67 8.90 4.86
CA ILE A 295 -5.34 8.77 3.44
C ILE A 295 -5.28 7.28 3.15
N LEU A 296 -6.09 6.84 2.19
CA LEU A 296 -6.14 5.43 1.81
C LEU A 296 -4.88 5.07 1.02
N CYS A 297 -4.16 4.04 1.48
CA CYS A 297 -2.99 3.52 0.78
C CYS A 297 -3.37 2.76 -0.50
N PRO A 298 -2.53 2.80 -1.55
CA PRO A 298 -2.77 2.00 -2.76
C PRO A 298 -2.94 0.52 -2.46
N THR A 299 -3.84 -0.14 -3.18
CA THR A 299 -4.06 -1.58 -3.04
C THR A 299 -2.81 -2.39 -3.41
N ASN A 300 -1.96 -1.84 -4.28
CA ASN A 300 -0.66 -2.39 -4.58
C ASN A 300 0.39 -1.89 -3.57
N SER A 301 0.51 -2.58 -2.45
CA SER A 301 1.48 -2.31 -1.37
C SER A 301 2.94 -2.59 -1.74
N TYR A 302 3.20 -3.05 -2.97
CA TYR A 302 4.53 -3.49 -3.43
C TYR A 302 5.20 -2.48 -4.37
N SER A 303 4.49 -1.46 -4.84
CA SER A 303 5.10 -0.32 -5.55
C SER A 303 5.90 0.55 -4.57
N LYS A 304 7.12 0.95 -4.92
CA LYS A 304 7.89 1.90 -4.10
C LYS A 304 7.48 3.36 -4.31
N ASN A 305 6.89 3.66 -5.48
CA ASN A 305 6.48 5.01 -5.87
C ASN A 305 4.96 5.05 -5.96
N HIS A 306 4.31 5.11 -4.78
CA HIS A 306 2.86 5.24 -4.67
C HIS A 306 2.35 6.59 -5.18
N PHE A 307 3.20 7.62 -5.18
CA PHE A 307 2.92 8.96 -5.69
C PHE A 307 4.10 9.49 -6.52
N SER A 308 3.84 9.94 -7.76
CA SER A 308 4.85 10.46 -8.69
C SER A 308 4.63 11.93 -9.05
N SER A 309 5.68 12.76 -8.90
CA SER A 309 5.63 14.19 -9.28
C SER A 309 5.37 14.43 -10.76
N LEU A 310 5.60 13.43 -11.62
CA LEU A 310 5.45 13.54 -13.07
C LEU A 310 3.98 13.40 -13.53
N LYS A 311 3.09 12.97 -12.63
CA LYS A 311 1.68 12.72 -12.92
C LYS A 311 0.81 13.77 -12.23
N ASP A 312 -0.28 14.12 -12.90
CA ASP A 312 -1.37 14.87 -12.28
C ASP A 312 -2.04 14.02 -11.20
N SER A 313 -2.61 14.66 -10.18
CA SER A 313 -3.28 13.98 -9.07
C SER A 313 -4.78 14.23 -9.10
N ILE A 314 -5.55 13.19 -8.80
CA ILE A 314 -6.99 13.23 -8.57
C ILE A 314 -7.23 13.10 -7.07
N LEU A 315 -8.09 13.97 -6.55
CA LEU A 315 -8.48 14.00 -5.14
C LEU A 315 -9.91 13.49 -5.01
N LEU A 316 -10.13 12.44 -4.23
CA LEU A 316 -11.44 11.90 -3.92
C LEU A 316 -11.67 11.93 -2.40
N LEU A 317 -12.90 12.24 -2.01
CA LEU A 317 -13.38 12.08 -0.64
C LEU A 317 -14.27 10.83 -0.59
N LYS A 318 -13.92 9.89 0.27
CA LYS A 318 -14.75 8.73 0.57
C LYS A 318 -15.49 8.98 1.88
N HIS A 319 -16.82 8.94 1.82
CA HIS A 319 -17.70 9.03 2.98
C HIS A 319 -18.66 7.84 2.94
N ASP A 320 -18.60 6.99 3.96
CA ASP A 320 -19.28 5.69 3.98
C ASP A 320 -18.93 4.85 2.74
N SER A 321 -19.92 4.58 1.89
CA SER A 321 -19.77 3.85 0.63
C SER A 321 -19.64 4.76 -0.61
N PHE A 322 -19.76 6.07 -0.46
CA PHE A 322 -19.76 7.01 -1.57
C PHE A 322 -18.39 7.66 -1.77
N TYR A 323 -18.07 7.91 -3.04
CA TYR A 323 -16.89 8.63 -3.50
C TYR A 323 -17.35 9.94 -4.16
N GLU A 324 -16.74 11.05 -3.75
CA GLU A 324 -17.01 12.38 -4.31
C GLU A 324 -15.67 13.02 -4.72
N PRO A 325 -15.51 13.49 -5.97
CA PRO A 325 -14.28 14.16 -6.36
C PRO A 325 -14.17 15.56 -5.76
N ILE A 326 -12.94 15.96 -5.44
CA ILE A 326 -12.59 17.30 -4.96
C ILE A 326 -11.97 18.07 -6.13
N TYR A 327 -12.62 19.14 -6.54
CA TYR A 327 -12.18 19.99 -7.66
C TYR A 327 -11.86 21.41 -7.20
N GLN A 328 -11.00 22.08 -7.96
CA GLN A 328 -10.81 23.51 -7.80
C GLN A 328 -11.86 24.25 -8.63
N TYR A 329 -12.62 25.10 -7.95
CA TYR A 329 -13.65 25.97 -8.50
C TYR A 329 -13.17 27.42 -8.44
N GLU A 330 -13.30 28.14 -9.55
CA GLU A 330 -13.00 29.57 -9.64
C GLU A 330 -14.05 30.29 -10.51
N LEU A 331 -14.53 31.43 -10.03
CA LEU A 331 -15.48 32.28 -10.76
C LEU A 331 -14.73 33.51 -11.30
N LYS A 332 -14.41 33.51 -12.60
CA LYS A 332 -13.76 34.65 -13.29
C LYS A 332 -14.72 35.26 -14.28
N GLU A 333 -14.95 36.57 -14.21
CA GLU A 333 -15.81 37.30 -15.18
C GLU A 333 -17.18 36.63 -15.41
N ASN A 334 -17.82 36.14 -14.34
CA ASN A 334 -19.07 35.35 -14.37
C ASN A 334 -19.01 34.01 -15.14
N LYS A 335 -17.81 33.52 -15.47
CA LYS A 335 -17.58 32.17 -15.99
C LYS A 335 -16.95 31.28 -14.93
N ILE A 336 -17.48 30.06 -14.85
CA ILE A 336 -17.01 29.05 -13.90
C ILE A 336 -15.88 28.27 -14.56
N ILE A 337 -14.71 28.28 -13.93
CA ILE A 337 -13.54 27.51 -14.33
C ILE A 337 -13.37 26.38 -13.31
N ILE A 338 -13.40 25.14 -13.80
CA ILE A 338 -13.26 23.94 -12.97
C ILE A 338 -11.98 23.24 -13.37
N LYS A 339 -11.11 23.02 -12.38
CA LYS A 339 -9.89 22.22 -12.54
C LYS A 339 -10.07 20.90 -11.79
N LYS A 340 -10.06 19.80 -12.56
CA LYS A 340 -10.36 18.44 -12.06
C LYS A 340 -9.13 17.61 -11.68
N SER A 341 -7.94 18.01 -12.15
CA SER A 341 -6.67 17.34 -11.86
C SER A 341 -5.61 18.35 -11.39
N PHE A 342 -4.64 17.88 -10.61
CA PHE A 342 -3.67 18.74 -9.94
C PHE A 342 -2.22 18.29 -10.18
N HIS A 343 -1.44 19.12 -10.87
CA HIS A 343 0.01 18.99 -10.93
C HIS A 343 0.68 19.64 -9.71
N GLU A 344 1.78 19.08 -9.21
CA GLU A 344 2.53 19.57 -8.02
C GLU A 344 2.93 21.06 -8.17
N ASP A 345 3.22 21.50 -9.41
CA ASP A 345 3.63 22.88 -9.72
C ASP A 345 2.46 23.87 -9.88
N ASN A 346 1.27 23.39 -10.24
CA ASN A 346 0.14 24.23 -10.65
C ASN A 346 -0.99 24.26 -9.61
N ILE A 347 -0.68 23.97 -8.35
CA ILE A 347 -1.65 23.97 -7.26
C ILE A 347 -1.59 25.27 -6.45
N MET A 348 -2.70 25.62 -5.79
CA MET A 348 -2.79 26.82 -4.96
C MET A 348 -1.70 26.81 -3.87
N LYS A 349 -1.08 27.96 -3.60
CA LYS A 349 0.07 28.09 -2.68
C LYS A 349 -0.17 27.50 -1.29
N ASN A 350 -1.39 27.66 -0.76
CA ASN A 350 -1.82 27.11 0.52
C ASN A 350 -1.92 25.58 0.53
N VAL A 351 -2.22 24.96 -0.62
CA VAL A 351 -2.42 23.52 -0.77
C VAL A 351 -1.13 22.79 -1.14
N LYS A 352 -0.11 23.50 -1.66
CA LYS A 352 1.18 22.91 -2.05
C LYS A 352 1.87 22.18 -0.89
N LYS A 353 1.81 22.75 0.33
CA LYS A 353 2.39 22.13 1.54
C LYS A 353 1.70 20.80 1.88
N THR A 354 0.37 20.77 1.80
CA THR A 354 -0.42 19.55 2.02
C THR A 354 -0.10 18.47 0.99
N PHE A 355 0.10 18.82 -0.28
CA PHE A 355 0.46 17.86 -1.33
C PHE A 355 1.82 17.21 -1.12
N VAL A 356 2.83 17.98 -0.67
CA VAL A 356 4.13 17.43 -0.29
C VAL A 356 3.99 16.46 0.89
N ALA A 357 3.15 16.80 1.87
CA ALA A 357 2.85 15.91 2.99
C ALA A 357 2.18 14.61 2.54
N ILE A 358 1.17 14.69 1.65
CA ILE A 358 0.50 13.51 1.06
C ILE A 358 1.53 12.61 0.37
N LYS A 359 2.35 13.17 -0.53
CA LYS A 359 3.38 12.44 -1.27
C LYS A 359 4.37 11.73 -0.35
N ASN A 360 4.89 12.43 0.65
CA ASN A 360 5.82 11.86 1.62
C ASN A 360 5.14 10.77 2.46
N SER A 361 3.91 11.02 2.92
CA SER A 361 3.17 10.07 3.73
C SER A 361 2.88 8.78 2.96
N MET A 362 2.39 8.89 1.72
CA MET A 362 2.08 7.73 0.89
C MET A 362 3.34 6.91 0.54
N ASN A 363 4.43 7.58 0.15
CA ASN A 363 5.66 6.87 -0.22
C ASN A 363 6.42 6.27 0.98
N GLU A 364 6.19 6.75 2.20
CA GLU A 364 6.86 6.23 3.40
C GLU A 364 6.04 5.17 4.15
N TYR A 365 4.72 5.36 4.26
CA TYR A 365 3.88 4.55 5.14
C TYR A 365 2.98 3.54 4.42
N CYS A 366 2.84 3.59 3.08
CA CYS A 366 2.01 2.64 2.34
C CYS A 366 2.75 1.38 1.86
N SER A 367 4.02 1.23 2.19
CA SER A 367 4.78 0.01 1.90
C SER A 367 4.42 -1.13 2.84
N ALA A 368 4.33 -2.36 2.30
CA ALA A 368 4.02 -3.55 3.10
C ALA A 368 5.02 -3.79 4.25
N LEU A 369 4.50 -3.99 5.45
CA LEU A 369 5.26 -4.33 6.66
C LEU A 369 5.37 -5.86 6.86
N PRO A 370 6.44 -6.36 7.48
CA PRO A 370 6.63 -7.80 7.69
C PRO A 370 5.63 -8.36 8.70
N SER A 371 4.92 -9.45 8.37
CA SER A 371 3.90 -10.00 9.29
C SER A 371 4.44 -10.54 10.61
N MET A 372 5.67 -11.10 10.62
CA MET A 372 6.32 -11.70 11.79
C MET A 372 7.83 -11.37 11.87
N PRO A 373 8.20 -10.10 12.14
CA PRO A 373 9.60 -9.65 12.06
C PRO A 373 10.55 -10.28 13.08
N LYS A 374 10.01 -10.88 14.16
CA LYS A 374 10.81 -11.52 15.23
C LYS A 374 11.06 -13.02 15.01
N VAL A 375 10.27 -13.67 14.15
CA VAL A 375 10.31 -15.13 13.94
C VAL A 375 10.94 -15.46 12.59
N TYR A 376 10.66 -14.66 11.56
CA TYR A 376 11.13 -14.92 10.21
C TYR A 376 12.44 -14.18 9.94
N HIS A 377 13.52 -14.94 9.69
CA HIS A 377 14.89 -14.39 9.56
C HIS A 377 15.33 -14.10 8.12
N PHE A 378 14.61 -14.59 7.11
CA PHE A 378 14.94 -14.29 5.72
C PHE A 378 14.60 -12.84 5.37
N LYS A 379 15.40 -12.28 4.45
CA LYS A 379 15.18 -10.92 3.97
C LYS A 379 14.06 -10.90 2.94
N LYS A 380 13.42 -9.74 2.76
CA LYS A 380 12.56 -9.49 1.59
C LYS A 380 13.44 -9.13 0.39
N ASN A 381 13.20 -9.75 -0.76
CA ASN A 381 13.90 -9.38 -1.99
C ASN A 381 13.38 -8.03 -2.55
N ILE A 382 14.12 -7.43 -3.46
CA ILE A 382 13.73 -6.23 -4.22
C ILE A 382 12.85 -6.59 -5.42
N THR A 383 12.01 -5.65 -5.87
CA THR A 383 11.13 -5.85 -7.04
C THR A 383 11.92 -6.00 -8.35
N ALA A 384 11.29 -6.54 -9.40
CA ALA A 384 11.91 -6.68 -10.71
C ALA A 384 12.38 -5.33 -11.29
N GLU A 385 11.60 -4.26 -11.13
CA GLU A 385 11.94 -2.90 -11.58
C GLU A 385 13.23 -2.40 -10.90
N GLN A 386 13.31 -2.57 -9.58
CA GLN A 386 14.50 -2.18 -8.80
C GLN A 386 15.72 -3.01 -9.17
N LEU A 387 15.52 -4.32 -9.39
CA LEU A 387 16.59 -5.20 -9.82
C LEU A 387 17.13 -4.75 -11.19
N ALA A 388 16.23 -4.45 -12.13
CA ALA A 388 16.61 -3.93 -13.45
C ALA A 388 17.42 -2.63 -13.35
N ASP A 389 16.96 -1.66 -12.54
CA ASP A 389 17.66 -0.39 -12.31
C ASP A 389 19.07 -0.58 -11.74
N VAL A 390 19.21 -1.45 -10.74
CA VAL A 390 20.51 -1.72 -10.09
C VAL A 390 21.47 -2.39 -11.07
N LEU A 391 20.98 -3.36 -11.84
CA LEU A 391 21.78 -4.09 -12.82
C LEU A 391 22.22 -3.20 -13.98
N GLN A 392 21.32 -2.39 -14.54
CA GLN A 392 21.64 -1.45 -15.63
C GLN A 392 22.65 -0.39 -15.19
N LYS A 393 22.52 0.16 -13.97
CA LYS A 393 23.51 1.09 -13.39
C LYS A 393 24.89 0.45 -13.21
N ALA A 394 24.94 -0.87 -13.04
CA ALA A 394 26.18 -1.64 -12.94
C ALA A 394 26.66 -2.20 -14.31
N SER A 395 26.10 -1.70 -15.42
CA SER A 395 26.44 -2.07 -16.80
C SER A 395 26.10 -3.53 -17.20
N TYR A 396 25.25 -4.21 -16.44
CA TYR A 396 24.71 -5.50 -16.86
C TYR A 396 23.61 -5.29 -17.91
N SER A 397 23.58 -6.17 -18.91
CA SER A 397 22.49 -6.20 -19.88
C SER A 397 21.42 -7.20 -19.42
N ILE A 398 20.16 -6.79 -19.49
CA ILE A 398 19.02 -7.63 -19.13
C ILE A 398 18.55 -8.33 -20.40
N GLY A 399 18.54 -9.67 -20.38
CA GLY A 399 18.08 -10.48 -21.50
C GLY A 399 16.56 -10.61 -21.51
N SER A 400 16.02 -11.34 -20.54
CA SER A 400 14.60 -11.65 -20.42
C SER A 400 14.13 -11.64 -18.96
N GLN A 401 12.85 -11.35 -18.77
CA GLN A 401 12.16 -11.51 -17.50
C GLN A 401 11.52 -12.90 -17.43
N VAL A 402 11.69 -13.59 -16.31
CA VAL A 402 11.23 -14.97 -16.12
C VAL A 402 9.91 -14.99 -15.36
N MET A 403 8.89 -15.59 -15.96
CA MET A 403 7.53 -15.66 -15.45
C MET A 403 7.19 -17.04 -14.90
N ASN A 404 6.47 -17.08 -13.77
CA ASN A 404 5.95 -18.32 -13.17
C ASN A 404 4.52 -18.66 -13.64
N TYR A 405 3.98 -19.81 -13.20
CA TYR A 405 2.60 -20.25 -13.48
C TYR A 405 1.49 -19.43 -12.79
N GLN A 406 1.83 -18.30 -12.17
CA GLN A 406 0.89 -17.32 -11.64
C GLN A 406 0.96 -15.99 -12.40
N GLY A 407 1.74 -15.92 -13.48
CA GLY A 407 1.93 -14.71 -14.28
C GLY A 407 2.84 -13.66 -13.64
N LYS A 408 3.52 -13.99 -12.54
CA LYS A 408 4.43 -13.11 -11.82
C LYS A 408 5.86 -13.27 -12.34
N ILE A 409 6.58 -12.16 -12.42
CA ILE A 409 8.01 -12.16 -12.69
C ILE A 409 8.76 -12.52 -11.42
N ILE A 410 9.54 -13.59 -11.47
CA ILE A 410 10.29 -14.14 -10.33
C ILE A 410 11.81 -13.87 -10.42
N GLY A 411 12.28 -13.36 -11.56
CA GLY A 411 13.67 -12.99 -11.75
C GLY A 411 13.98 -12.49 -13.15
N LEU A 412 15.23 -12.06 -13.34
CA LEU A 412 15.75 -11.55 -14.61
C LEU A 412 16.95 -12.40 -15.04
N THR A 413 17.06 -12.69 -16.34
CA THR A 413 18.29 -13.22 -16.92
C THR A 413 19.22 -12.06 -17.26
N ILE A 414 20.46 -12.14 -16.80
CA ILE A 414 21.43 -11.05 -16.95
C ILE A 414 22.65 -11.52 -17.70
N THR A 415 23.17 -10.70 -18.61
CA THR A 415 24.43 -10.94 -19.32
C THR A 415 25.47 -9.95 -18.82
N LYS A 416 26.65 -10.47 -18.48
CA LYS A 416 27.77 -9.65 -17.98
C LYS A 416 28.26 -8.67 -19.06
N PRO A 417 28.90 -7.55 -18.66
CA PRO A 417 29.60 -6.66 -19.59
C PRO A 417 30.67 -7.38 -20.45
N THR A 418 31.21 -8.51 -19.96
CA THR A 418 32.20 -9.34 -20.65
C THR A 418 31.62 -10.23 -21.75
N GLY A 419 30.29 -10.31 -21.90
CA GLY A 419 29.61 -11.09 -22.93
C GLY A 419 29.38 -12.58 -22.60
N GLU A 420 29.63 -13.01 -21.36
CA GLU A 420 29.37 -14.39 -20.91
C GLU A 420 27.86 -14.69 -20.77
N LYS A 421 27.50 -15.98 -20.92
CA LYS A 421 26.11 -16.48 -20.88
C LYS A 421 25.34 -15.99 -19.66
N GLY A 422 24.04 -15.75 -19.87
CA GLY A 422 23.22 -15.08 -18.88
C GLY A 422 22.82 -15.95 -17.68
N VAL A 423 22.92 -15.40 -16.49
CA VAL A 423 22.55 -16.06 -15.22
C VAL A 423 21.21 -15.53 -14.73
N PHE A 424 20.39 -16.43 -14.18
CA PHE A 424 19.13 -16.07 -13.53
C PHE A 424 19.38 -15.42 -12.17
N VAL A 425 18.80 -14.24 -11.95
CA VAL A 425 18.83 -13.54 -10.67
C VAL A 425 17.41 -13.41 -10.13
N PRO A 426 17.11 -13.96 -8.94
CA PRO A 426 15.77 -13.90 -8.38
C PRO A 426 15.41 -12.47 -7.97
N CYS A 427 14.14 -12.11 -8.15
CA CYS A 427 13.56 -10.88 -7.61
C CYS A 427 12.32 -11.23 -6.77
N PHE A 428 11.84 -10.26 -6.01
CA PHE A 428 10.53 -10.37 -5.37
C PHE A 428 9.45 -10.54 -6.45
N PRO A 429 8.48 -11.47 -6.31
CA PRO A 429 7.42 -11.67 -7.30
C PRO A 429 6.76 -10.34 -7.70
N SER A 430 6.94 -9.97 -8.97
CA SER A 430 6.61 -8.64 -9.49
C SER A 430 5.72 -8.69 -10.72
N ALA A 431 5.08 -7.56 -11.04
CA ALA A 431 4.41 -7.34 -12.31
C ALA A 431 5.42 -7.36 -13.48
N GLN A 432 4.90 -7.61 -14.68
CA GLN A 432 5.69 -7.62 -15.92
C GLN A 432 6.25 -6.22 -16.23
N LEU A 433 7.53 -6.16 -16.60
CA LEU A 433 8.23 -4.95 -16.97
C LEU A 433 8.09 -4.66 -18.47
N ASP A 434 7.95 -3.39 -18.83
CA ASP A 434 7.94 -2.96 -20.24
C ASP A 434 9.35 -3.01 -20.84
N GLY A 435 9.44 -3.35 -22.13
CA GLY A 435 10.70 -3.30 -22.89
C GLY A 435 11.63 -4.50 -22.74
N PHE A 436 11.23 -5.55 -22.01
CA PHE A 436 12.00 -6.79 -21.86
C PHE A 436 11.21 -8.02 -22.33
N ALA A 437 11.88 -8.95 -23.00
CA ALA A 437 11.26 -10.19 -23.46
C ALA A 437 10.85 -11.08 -22.26
N ILE A 438 9.68 -11.70 -22.34
CA ILE A 438 9.15 -12.61 -21.31
C ILE A 438 9.46 -14.05 -21.69
N VAL A 439 9.95 -14.84 -20.73
CA VAL A 439 10.17 -16.29 -20.89
C VAL A 439 9.55 -17.04 -19.72
N SER A 440 9.06 -18.25 -19.98
CA SER A 440 8.57 -19.15 -18.93
C SER A 440 9.72 -19.67 -18.06
N MET A 441 9.48 -19.92 -16.77
CA MET A 441 10.45 -20.56 -15.87
C MET A 441 10.90 -21.98 -16.32
N GLU A 442 10.18 -22.61 -17.26
CA GLU A 442 10.60 -23.88 -17.88
C GLU A 442 11.55 -23.72 -19.07
N SER A 443 11.77 -22.50 -19.54
CA SER A 443 12.71 -22.23 -20.63
C SER A 443 14.15 -22.51 -20.19
N ASN A 444 15.08 -22.58 -21.16
CA ASN A 444 16.50 -22.84 -20.91
C ASN A 444 17.22 -21.61 -20.32
N VAL A 445 16.78 -21.16 -19.14
CA VAL A 445 17.31 -19.99 -18.41
C VAL A 445 18.24 -20.39 -17.27
N TRP A 446 18.29 -21.68 -16.94
CA TRP A 446 19.05 -22.22 -15.81
C TRP A 446 20.51 -22.49 -16.21
N SER A 447 21.43 -22.21 -15.29
CA SER A 447 22.87 -22.45 -15.45
C SER A 447 23.34 -23.57 -14.53
N ASP A 448 24.59 -24.02 -14.69
CA ASP A 448 25.18 -24.99 -13.78
C ASP A 448 25.39 -24.41 -12.37
N TYR A 449 25.64 -25.30 -11.42
CA TYR A 449 25.78 -24.96 -10.01
C TYR A 449 26.88 -23.93 -9.73
N ARG A 450 28.06 -24.07 -10.35
CA ARG A 450 29.22 -23.20 -10.06
C ARG A 450 28.94 -21.79 -10.53
N VAL A 451 28.51 -21.65 -11.78
CA VAL A 451 28.18 -20.35 -12.37
C VAL A 451 27.09 -19.67 -11.56
N THR A 452 26.03 -20.39 -11.21
CA THR A 452 24.92 -19.84 -10.42
C THR A 452 25.38 -19.37 -9.04
N ARG A 453 26.10 -20.22 -8.29
CA ARG A 453 26.60 -19.87 -6.95
C ARG A 453 27.53 -18.67 -6.98
N ASP A 454 28.49 -18.68 -7.89
CA ASP A 454 29.56 -17.67 -7.92
C ASP A 454 29.01 -16.30 -8.33
N GLU A 455 28.10 -16.26 -9.31
CA GLU A 455 27.46 -15.01 -9.74
C GLU A 455 26.50 -14.45 -8.69
N LEU A 456 25.64 -15.27 -8.09
CA LEU A 456 24.76 -14.82 -7.03
C LEU A 456 25.55 -14.29 -5.82
N THR A 457 26.66 -14.94 -5.49
CA THR A 457 27.58 -14.49 -4.44
C THR A 457 28.26 -13.17 -4.83
N HIS A 458 28.69 -13.03 -6.09
CA HIS A 458 29.31 -11.81 -6.60
C HIS A 458 28.35 -10.62 -6.56
N LEU A 459 27.13 -10.79 -7.09
CA LEU A 459 26.09 -9.77 -7.10
C LEU A 459 25.70 -9.35 -5.68
N SER A 460 25.57 -10.31 -4.76
CA SER A 460 25.25 -10.03 -3.37
C SER A 460 26.35 -9.21 -2.69
N LYS A 461 27.64 -9.55 -2.89
CA LYS A 461 28.76 -8.81 -2.27
C LYS A 461 29.00 -7.44 -2.91
N LYS A 462 28.99 -7.36 -4.24
CA LYS A 462 29.36 -6.14 -4.99
C LYS A 462 28.22 -5.12 -5.05
N LEU A 463 27.01 -5.58 -5.34
CA LEU A 463 25.83 -4.72 -5.52
C LEU A 463 24.91 -4.71 -4.29
N LYS A 464 25.24 -5.45 -3.22
CA LYS A 464 24.43 -5.58 -2.01
C LYS A 464 23.02 -6.12 -2.29
N LEU A 465 22.89 -6.96 -3.31
CA LEU A 465 21.63 -7.61 -3.67
C LEU A 465 21.30 -8.76 -2.69
N PRO A 466 20.04 -8.91 -2.25
CA PRO A 466 19.63 -9.98 -1.33
C PRO A 466 19.35 -11.27 -2.12
N CYS A 467 20.42 -11.83 -2.68
CA CYS A 467 20.39 -13.06 -3.47
C CYS A 467 21.54 -14.02 -3.10
N ALA A 468 22.05 -13.94 -1.87
CA ALA A 468 23.18 -14.76 -1.45
C ALA A 468 22.76 -16.24 -1.29
N PRO A 469 23.48 -17.21 -1.87
CA PRO A 469 23.24 -18.64 -1.61
C PRO A 469 23.35 -19.00 -0.12
N LEU A 470 22.31 -19.60 0.47
CA LEU A 470 22.32 -20.07 1.87
C LEU A 470 22.24 -21.60 1.98
N PHE A 471 21.41 -22.25 1.17
CA PHE A 471 21.24 -23.70 1.20
C PHE A 471 21.36 -24.32 -0.19
N LYS A 472 21.92 -25.52 -0.27
CA LYS A 472 21.84 -26.42 -1.44
C LYS A 472 20.63 -27.32 -1.29
N LEU A 473 19.82 -27.44 -2.34
CA LEU A 473 18.74 -28.40 -2.40
C LEU A 473 19.24 -29.69 -3.06
N ILE A 474 19.18 -30.79 -2.31
CA ILE A 474 19.67 -32.11 -2.74
C ILE A 474 18.48 -33.04 -2.98
N GLU A 475 18.46 -33.65 -4.16
CA GLU A 475 17.52 -34.70 -4.56
C GLU A 475 18.31 -35.87 -5.17
N ASN A 476 18.12 -37.08 -4.66
CA ASN A 476 18.84 -38.28 -5.11
C ASN A 476 20.37 -38.11 -5.15
N ASN A 477 20.95 -37.45 -4.14
CA ASN A 477 22.37 -37.19 -4.01
C ASN A 477 22.96 -36.21 -5.06
N MET A 478 22.10 -35.52 -5.81
CA MET A 478 22.45 -34.49 -6.78
C MET A 478 21.92 -33.13 -6.31
N ILE A 479 22.69 -32.07 -6.55
CA ILE A 479 22.28 -30.69 -6.34
C ILE A 479 21.32 -30.30 -7.48
N VAL A 480 20.07 -30.03 -7.12
CA VAL A 480 19.01 -29.61 -8.07
C VAL A 480 18.74 -28.11 -8.03
N GLY A 481 19.25 -27.40 -7.01
CA GLY A 481 19.22 -25.94 -6.96
C GLY A 481 19.77 -25.35 -5.66
N VAL A 482 19.58 -24.05 -5.51
CA VAL A 482 20.08 -23.24 -4.39
C VAL A 482 18.93 -22.42 -3.79
N ILE A 483 18.85 -22.34 -2.47
CA ILE A 483 17.95 -21.41 -1.76
C ILE A 483 18.77 -20.21 -1.29
N VAL A 484 18.32 -19.01 -1.64
CA VAL A 484 19.02 -17.74 -1.31
C VAL A 484 18.56 -17.13 0.03
N ASP A 485 19.22 -16.05 0.47
CA ASP A 485 18.94 -15.31 1.72
C ASP A 485 17.58 -14.60 1.79
N THR A 486 16.79 -14.72 0.72
CA THR A 486 15.40 -14.29 0.60
C THR A 486 14.41 -15.45 0.54
N ASN A 487 14.85 -16.69 0.86
CA ASN A 487 14.06 -17.91 0.82
C ASN A 487 13.50 -18.24 -0.58
N GLN A 488 14.22 -17.86 -1.63
CA GLN A 488 13.82 -18.14 -3.01
C GLN A 488 14.68 -19.26 -3.60
N PHE A 489 14.03 -20.16 -4.31
CA PHE A 489 14.69 -21.27 -4.99
C PHE A 489 15.18 -20.85 -6.37
N VAL A 490 16.45 -21.13 -6.64
CA VAL A 490 17.08 -20.97 -7.95
C VAL A 490 17.48 -22.36 -8.45
N GLN A 491 16.84 -22.80 -9.53
CA GLN A 491 17.13 -24.10 -10.12
C GLN A 491 18.49 -24.08 -10.83
N VAL A 492 19.22 -25.20 -10.78
CA VAL A 492 20.43 -25.41 -11.55
C VAL A 492 20.20 -26.49 -12.60
N PHE A 493 20.82 -26.33 -13.77
CA PHE A 493 20.74 -27.30 -14.85
C PHE A 493 22.06 -27.36 -15.66
N PRO A 494 22.64 -28.55 -15.88
CA PRO A 494 22.22 -29.86 -15.37
C PRO A 494 22.41 -30.00 -13.84
N PRO A 495 21.72 -30.94 -13.17
CA PRO A 495 21.99 -31.26 -11.77
C PRO A 495 23.45 -31.65 -11.56
N ALA A 496 24.05 -31.19 -10.47
CA ALA A 496 25.48 -31.39 -10.20
C ALA A 496 25.71 -32.36 -9.04
N GLU A 497 26.77 -33.14 -9.07
CA GLU A 497 27.14 -33.98 -7.93
C GLU A 497 27.55 -33.11 -6.72
N ASN A 498 27.14 -33.50 -5.51
CA ASN A 498 27.50 -32.77 -4.30
C ASN A 498 28.92 -33.14 -3.81
N VAL A 499 29.93 -32.67 -4.54
CA VAL A 499 31.36 -32.93 -4.24
C VAL A 499 32.11 -31.71 -3.69
N GLU A 500 31.50 -30.52 -3.73
CA GLU A 500 32.16 -29.26 -3.39
C GLU A 500 31.93 -28.81 -1.95
N LYS A 501 33.04 -28.53 -1.24
CA LYS A 501 33.03 -27.96 0.11
C LYS A 501 33.12 -26.44 0.06
N ASP A 502 31.98 -25.80 -0.20
CA ASP A 502 31.83 -24.34 -0.32
C ASP A 502 31.21 -23.66 0.91
N GLY A 503 30.88 -24.44 1.96
CA GLY A 503 30.36 -23.92 3.23
C GLY A 503 28.89 -23.52 3.22
N ILE A 504 28.14 -23.90 2.17
CA ILE A 504 26.69 -23.71 2.06
C ILE A 504 25.98 -24.93 2.68
N GLU A 505 24.98 -24.69 3.53
CA GLU A 505 24.25 -25.77 4.22
C GLU A 505 23.40 -26.61 3.25
N GLU A 506 23.07 -27.85 3.62
CA GLU A 506 22.39 -28.80 2.73
C GLU A 506 20.97 -29.11 3.24
N ILE A 507 19.99 -29.09 2.34
CA ILE A 507 18.60 -29.44 2.62
C ILE A 507 18.17 -30.54 1.65
N GLN A 508 17.59 -31.62 2.19
CA GLN A 508 16.95 -32.67 1.40
C GLN A 508 15.56 -32.20 0.99
N GLY A 509 15.25 -32.23 -0.30
CA GLY A 509 13.94 -31.83 -0.80
C GLY A 509 13.76 -32.07 -2.29
N THR A 510 12.51 -31.95 -2.73
CA THR A 510 12.12 -32.15 -4.13
C THR A 510 12.32 -30.87 -4.92
N ASN A 511 12.67 -30.97 -6.21
CA ASN A 511 12.71 -29.82 -7.10
C ASN A 511 11.36 -29.06 -7.11
N LEU A 512 11.39 -27.82 -6.60
CA LEU A 512 10.21 -26.98 -6.42
C LEU A 512 9.58 -26.53 -7.76
N THR A 513 10.38 -26.36 -8.82
CA THR A 513 9.87 -26.05 -10.17
C THR A 513 8.97 -27.16 -10.70
N LEU A 514 9.33 -28.43 -10.43
CA LEU A 514 8.53 -29.59 -10.84
C LEU A 514 7.25 -29.71 -10.01
N ALA A 515 7.31 -29.34 -8.72
CA ALA A 515 6.14 -29.26 -7.87
C ALA A 515 5.16 -28.17 -8.35
N ASP A 516 5.65 -26.98 -8.70
CA ASP A 516 4.84 -25.89 -9.24
C ASP A 516 4.16 -26.29 -10.57
N LYS A 517 4.89 -26.97 -11.46
CA LYS A 517 4.31 -27.54 -12.69
C LYS A 517 3.19 -28.54 -12.38
N ALA A 518 3.41 -29.42 -11.41
CA ALA A 518 2.39 -30.39 -11.01
C ALA A 518 1.17 -29.70 -10.40
N LEU A 519 1.34 -28.63 -9.61
CA LEU A 519 0.23 -27.84 -9.05
C LEU A 519 -0.51 -27.03 -10.12
N ALA A 520 0.19 -26.55 -11.15
CA ALA A 520 -0.41 -25.83 -12.27
C ALA A 520 -1.24 -26.76 -13.18
N SER A 521 -0.77 -27.99 -13.40
CA SER A 521 -1.39 -28.96 -14.32
C SER A 521 -2.37 -29.95 -13.64
N ARG A 522 -2.17 -30.29 -12.36
CA ARG A 522 -3.02 -31.25 -11.63
C ARG A 522 -3.94 -30.52 -10.66
N GLN A 523 -5.21 -30.43 -11.04
CA GLN A 523 -6.28 -29.96 -10.15
C GLN A 523 -7.07 -31.09 -9.49
N GLU A 524 -6.78 -32.35 -9.82
CA GLU A 524 -7.40 -33.48 -9.14
C GLU A 524 -6.73 -33.72 -7.78
N SER A 525 -7.54 -33.83 -6.74
CA SER A 525 -7.07 -34.26 -5.42
C SER A 525 -6.37 -35.60 -5.55
N ASP A 526 -5.14 -35.71 -5.03
CA ASP A 526 -4.41 -36.98 -5.01
C ASP A 526 -5.35 -38.13 -4.60
N PRO A 527 -5.66 -39.07 -5.51
CA PRO A 527 -6.66 -40.10 -5.27
C PRO A 527 -6.18 -41.07 -4.17
N VAL A 528 -4.87 -41.25 -4.01
CA VAL A 528 -4.27 -42.06 -2.95
C VAL A 528 -4.46 -41.36 -1.61
N ARG A 529 -4.13 -40.07 -1.51
CA ARG A 529 -4.36 -39.28 -0.29
C ARG A 529 -5.83 -39.23 0.09
N THR A 530 -6.72 -38.99 -0.89
CA THR A 530 -8.17 -38.86 -0.66
C THR A 530 -8.78 -40.18 -0.20
N SER A 531 -8.42 -41.29 -0.86
CA SER A 531 -8.82 -42.63 -0.43
C SER A 531 -8.23 -43.02 0.92
N MET A 532 -6.97 -42.66 1.21
CA MET A 532 -6.35 -42.94 2.50
C MET A 532 -7.01 -42.15 3.64
N ILE A 533 -7.26 -40.85 3.48
CA ILE A 533 -7.97 -40.02 4.47
C ILE A 533 -9.40 -40.56 4.67
N ARG A 534 -10.09 -40.91 3.58
CA ARG A 534 -11.41 -41.56 3.61
C ARG A 534 -11.37 -42.83 4.45
N ASN A 535 -10.43 -43.74 4.17
CA ASN A 535 -10.31 -45.02 4.86
C ASN A 535 -9.94 -44.87 6.34
N ILE A 536 -9.03 -43.94 6.68
CA ILE A 536 -8.68 -43.61 8.07
C ILE A 536 -9.91 -43.10 8.84
N THR A 537 -10.70 -42.23 8.20
CA THR A 537 -11.92 -41.66 8.81
C THR A 537 -12.98 -42.73 9.03
N LEU A 538 -13.22 -43.58 8.03
CA LEU A 538 -14.13 -44.72 8.10
C LEU A 538 -13.75 -45.68 9.23
N GLU A 539 -12.50 -46.13 9.28
CA GLU A 539 -12.01 -47.03 10.33
C GLU A 539 -12.17 -46.45 11.73
N THR A 540 -11.89 -45.17 11.89
CA THR A 540 -12.06 -44.48 13.17
C THR A 540 -13.51 -44.48 13.61
N LYS A 541 -14.44 -44.15 12.71
CA LYS A 541 -15.89 -44.15 13.01
C LYS A 541 -16.39 -45.58 13.29
N ILE A 542 -16.03 -46.57 12.48
CA ILE A 542 -16.47 -47.98 12.63
C ILE A 542 -16.00 -48.52 13.98
N TYR A 543 -14.74 -48.28 14.37
CA TYR A 543 -14.22 -48.68 15.67
C TYR A 543 -14.96 -47.99 16.85
N ASN A 544 -15.29 -46.70 16.71
CA ASN A 544 -16.07 -45.98 17.73
C ASN A 544 -17.49 -46.55 17.88
N THR A 545 -18.11 -46.99 16.80
CA THR A 545 -19.44 -47.64 16.84
C THR A 545 -19.36 -49.04 17.42
N PHE A 546 -18.34 -49.81 17.06
CA PHE A 546 -18.02 -51.09 17.68
C PHE A 546 -17.85 -50.95 19.21
N ARG A 547 -17.07 -49.96 19.65
CA ARG A 547 -16.87 -49.64 21.07
C ARG A 547 -18.17 -49.20 21.75
N SER A 548 -18.98 -48.36 21.11
CA SER A 548 -20.26 -47.91 21.65
C SER A 548 -21.25 -49.08 21.80
N THR A 549 -21.23 -50.02 20.85
CA THR A 549 -22.02 -51.25 20.90
C THR A 549 -21.62 -52.12 22.09
N ILE A 550 -20.31 -52.33 22.31
CA ILE A 550 -19.80 -53.04 23.50
C ILE A 550 -20.25 -52.35 24.78
N ARG A 551 -20.17 -51.01 24.85
CA ARG A 551 -20.62 -50.24 26.01
C ARG A 551 -22.11 -50.45 26.28
N ALA A 552 -22.94 -50.39 25.25
CA ALA A 552 -24.38 -50.61 25.38
C ALA A 552 -24.66 -52.03 25.88
N LEU A 553 -24.03 -53.06 25.28
CA LEU A 553 -24.21 -54.45 25.67
C LEU A 553 -23.75 -54.72 27.11
N LEU A 554 -22.61 -54.18 27.55
CA LEU A 554 -22.10 -54.37 28.91
C LEU A 554 -23.00 -53.78 29.99
N ASN A 555 -23.73 -52.72 29.68
CA ASN A 555 -24.59 -52.04 30.64
C ASN A 555 -26.05 -52.53 30.62
N GLN A 556 -26.39 -53.49 29.75
CA GLN A 556 -27.67 -54.20 29.80
C GLN A 556 -27.70 -55.17 30.97
N PHE A 557 -28.83 -55.22 31.70
CA PHE A 557 -28.99 -56.06 32.88
C PHE A 557 -28.71 -57.56 32.60
N ARG A 558 -29.16 -58.07 31.43
CA ARG A 558 -28.93 -59.46 30.98
C ARG A 558 -27.45 -59.85 30.88
N ASN A 559 -26.55 -58.89 30.70
CA ASN A 559 -25.12 -59.11 30.49
C ASN A 559 -24.27 -58.80 31.74
N ARG A 560 -24.90 -58.57 32.90
CA ARG A 560 -24.22 -58.21 34.15
C ARG A 560 -23.10 -59.20 34.53
N ASN A 561 -23.31 -60.49 34.29
CA ASN A 561 -22.31 -61.53 34.55
C ASN A 561 -21.00 -61.31 33.75
N TYR A 562 -21.10 -60.92 32.47
CA TYR A 562 -19.93 -60.60 31.64
C TYR A 562 -19.17 -59.39 32.20
N LYS A 563 -19.90 -58.34 32.59
CA LYS A 563 -19.32 -57.13 33.18
C LYS A 563 -18.53 -57.43 34.46
N GLU A 564 -19.12 -58.18 35.39
CA GLU A 564 -18.48 -58.55 36.66
C GLU A 564 -17.24 -59.44 36.44
N ARG A 565 -17.30 -60.39 35.51
CA ARG A 565 -16.15 -61.23 35.15
C ARG A 565 -15.02 -60.44 34.52
N ILE A 566 -15.31 -59.53 33.60
CA ILE A 566 -14.30 -58.66 32.99
C ILE A 566 -13.63 -57.78 34.07
N GLN A 567 -14.41 -57.18 34.97
CA GLN A 567 -13.87 -56.40 36.10
C GLN A 567 -12.97 -57.24 37.01
N LYS A 568 -13.35 -58.48 37.31
CA LYS A 568 -12.53 -59.41 38.09
C LYS A 568 -11.19 -59.69 37.42
N PHE A 569 -11.16 -59.95 36.12
CA PHE A 569 -9.90 -60.19 35.38
C PHE A 569 -9.01 -58.96 35.33
N ILE A 570 -9.58 -57.76 35.13
CA ILE A 570 -8.82 -56.51 35.10
C ILE A 570 -8.15 -56.24 36.45
N ASN A 571 -8.90 -56.40 37.55
CA ASN A 571 -8.46 -56.09 38.92
C ASN A 571 -7.66 -57.20 39.60
N SER A 572 -7.42 -58.34 38.93
CA SER A 572 -6.67 -59.46 39.51
C SER A 572 -5.17 -59.22 39.41
N ASP A 573 -4.45 -59.15 40.53
CA ASP A 573 -2.99 -58.99 40.53
C ASP A 573 -2.24 -60.30 40.26
N SER A 574 -2.92 -61.44 40.38
CA SER A 574 -2.37 -62.78 40.17
C SER A 574 -2.31 -63.24 38.71
N ILE A 575 -2.71 -62.41 37.74
CA ILE A 575 -2.82 -62.76 36.32
C ILE A 575 -1.91 -61.85 35.52
N THR A 576 -1.13 -62.41 34.60
CA THR A 576 -0.22 -61.63 33.76
C THR A 576 -0.97 -60.76 32.76
N TYR A 577 -0.32 -59.70 32.27
CA TYR A 577 -0.90 -58.76 31.32
C TYR A 577 -1.48 -59.44 30.06
N LEU A 578 -0.72 -60.38 29.46
CA LEU A 578 -1.13 -61.10 28.26
C LEU A 578 -2.31 -62.04 28.53
N GLU A 579 -2.36 -62.66 29.71
CA GLU A 579 -3.50 -63.50 30.12
C GLU A 579 -4.74 -62.66 30.38
N LYS A 580 -4.61 -61.45 30.95
CA LYS A 580 -5.73 -60.50 31.09
C LYS A 580 -6.32 -60.15 29.73
N ILE A 581 -5.50 -59.81 28.74
CA ILE A 581 -5.97 -59.53 27.37
C ILE A 581 -6.75 -60.73 26.82
N LYS A 582 -6.15 -61.92 26.82
CA LYS A 582 -6.78 -63.14 26.27
C LYS A 582 -8.14 -63.44 26.93
N ASN A 583 -8.22 -63.33 28.26
CA ASN A 583 -9.45 -63.61 29.00
C ASN A 583 -10.53 -62.56 28.74
N VAL A 584 -10.16 -61.27 28.70
CA VAL A 584 -11.10 -60.18 28.40
C VAL A 584 -11.58 -60.27 26.95
N GLU A 585 -10.69 -60.51 26.00
CA GLU A 585 -11.01 -60.68 24.58
C GLU A 585 -12.02 -61.82 24.37
N LEU A 586 -11.80 -62.96 25.01
CA LEU A 586 -12.70 -64.13 24.92
C LEU A 586 -14.10 -63.82 25.47
N LEU A 587 -14.20 -63.01 26.54
CA LEU A 587 -15.49 -62.56 27.07
C LEU A 587 -16.18 -61.54 26.16
N LEU A 588 -15.43 -60.61 25.55
CA LEU A 588 -15.97 -59.63 24.60
C LEU A 588 -16.49 -60.31 23.33
N ARG A 589 -15.77 -61.30 22.80
CA ARG A 589 -16.21 -62.13 21.66
C ARG A 589 -17.52 -62.85 21.97
N LYS A 590 -17.65 -63.43 23.17
CA LYS A 590 -18.89 -64.08 23.62
C LYS A 590 -20.04 -63.10 23.78
N LEU A 591 -19.78 -61.91 24.34
CA LEU A 591 -20.78 -60.86 24.54
C LEU A 591 -21.34 -60.33 23.20
N CYS A 592 -20.47 -60.17 22.21
CA CYS A 592 -20.82 -59.52 20.95
C CYS A 592 -21.31 -60.48 19.86
N LYS A 593 -21.28 -61.81 20.10
CA LYS A 593 -21.56 -62.85 19.10
C LYS A 593 -22.90 -62.66 18.37
N SER A 594 -23.93 -62.18 19.06
CA SER A 594 -25.27 -61.96 18.48
C SER A 594 -25.47 -60.55 17.89
N SER A 595 -24.60 -59.58 18.19
CA SER A 595 -24.82 -58.16 17.86
C SER A 595 -23.81 -57.57 16.87
N ILE A 596 -22.68 -58.23 16.62
CA ILE A 596 -21.62 -57.77 15.72
C ILE A 596 -21.25 -58.89 14.75
N GLN A 597 -21.20 -58.57 13.46
CA GLN A 597 -20.84 -59.51 12.39
C GLN A 597 -19.70 -58.94 11.55
N PHE A 598 -18.63 -59.73 11.40
CA PHE A 598 -17.50 -59.40 10.53
C PHE A 598 -17.72 -60.01 9.13
N VAL A 599 -17.66 -59.19 8.09
CA VAL A 599 -17.93 -59.59 6.69
C VAL A 599 -16.73 -59.35 5.79
N GLU A 600 -16.53 -60.18 4.77
CA GLU A 600 -15.36 -60.08 3.88
C GLU A 600 -15.38 -58.83 2.99
N SER A 601 -16.55 -58.37 2.57
CA SER A 601 -16.73 -57.13 1.85
C SER A 601 -17.95 -56.36 2.36
N VAL A 602 -17.83 -55.03 2.41
CA VAL A 602 -18.94 -54.12 2.68
C VAL A 602 -19.16 -53.30 1.40
N PRO A 603 -20.40 -53.22 0.88
CA PRO A 603 -20.73 -52.37 -0.26
C PRO A 603 -20.27 -50.93 -0.08
N GLN A 604 -19.77 -50.33 -1.15
CA GLN A 604 -19.17 -49.00 -1.09
C GLN A 604 -20.22 -47.92 -0.76
N GLU A 605 -21.48 -48.09 -1.19
CA GLU A 605 -22.56 -47.15 -0.88
C GLU A 605 -22.81 -47.06 0.63
N LEU A 606 -22.77 -48.19 1.35
CA LEU A 606 -22.96 -48.22 2.81
C LEU A 606 -21.80 -47.56 3.57
N LEU A 607 -20.58 -47.65 3.03
CA LEU A 607 -19.43 -46.94 3.58
C LEU A 607 -19.54 -45.44 3.33
N ASP A 608 -20.04 -45.02 2.17
CA ASP A 608 -20.24 -43.61 1.83
C ASP A 608 -21.35 -42.96 2.66
N GLU A 609 -22.47 -43.65 2.90
CA GLU A 609 -23.52 -43.21 3.84
C GLU A 609 -22.95 -42.93 5.24
N TYR A 610 -22.01 -43.75 5.69
CA TYR A 610 -21.38 -43.62 7.01
C TYR A 610 -20.43 -42.41 7.15
N LEU A 611 -19.90 -41.91 6.03
CA LEU A 611 -19.11 -40.67 6.01
C LEU A 611 -20.00 -39.44 6.18
N ASP A 612 -21.22 -39.45 5.63
CA ASP A 612 -22.10 -38.29 5.51
C ASP A 612 -23.02 -38.01 6.70
N ILE A 613 -23.00 -38.86 7.74
CA ILE A 613 -23.84 -38.74 8.95
C ILE A 613 -23.58 -37.40 9.66
N SER A 614 -24.40 -36.43 9.30
CA SER A 614 -24.56 -35.09 9.89
C SER A 614 -26.03 -34.79 10.17
N GLN A 615 -26.92 -35.78 9.99
CA GLN A 615 -28.33 -35.66 10.33
C GLN A 615 -28.67 -36.66 11.42
N GLY A 616 -28.96 -36.13 12.61
CA GLY A 616 -29.78 -36.87 13.56
C GLY A 616 -31.12 -37.18 12.90
N LYS A 617 -31.29 -38.41 12.43
CA LYS A 617 -32.63 -38.96 12.28
C LYS A 617 -33.11 -39.31 13.67
N ASP A 618 -34.11 -38.56 14.13
CA ASP A 618 -34.94 -38.89 15.29
C ASP A 618 -35.66 -40.22 15.05
N GLN A 619 -34.95 -41.34 15.26
CA GLN A 619 -35.48 -42.68 15.53
C GLN A 619 -34.29 -43.62 15.68
N GLY A 620 -34.21 -44.34 16.80
CA GLY A 620 -33.04 -45.12 17.19
C GLY A 620 -32.79 -46.39 16.37
N GLN A 621 -32.41 -46.23 15.10
CA GLN A 621 -31.82 -47.26 14.26
C GLN A 621 -30.33 -46.94 14.07
N SER A 622 -29.45 -47.82 14.56
CA SER A 622 -28.01 -47.69 14.35
C SER A 622 -27.63 -47.97 12.89
N GLU A 623 -26.85 -47.07 12.31
CA GLU A 623 -26.59 -46.87 10.87
C GLU A 623 -25.60 -47.87 10.22
N LEU A 624 -25.68 -49.16 10.54
CA LEU A 624 -25.04 -50.26 9.78
C LEU A 624 -25.67 -51.58 10.21
N CYS A 625 -26.97 -51.69 9.93
CA CYS A 625 -27.85 -52.67 10.53
C CYS A 625 -28.58 -53.48 9.46
N LEU A 626 -28.22 -54.75 9.31
CA LEU A 626 -29.12 -55.69 8.65
C LEU A 626 -30.12 -56.18 9.70
N ILE A 627 -31.39 -55.85 9.48
CA ILE A 627 -32.50 -56.34 10.27
C ILE A 627 -32.79 -57.77 9.78
N ASN A 628 -32.56 -58.77 10.61
CA ASN A 628 -33.03 -60.14 10.32
C ASN A 628 -34.56 -60.22 10.45
N GLU A 629 -35.19 -61.31 9.96
CA GLU A 629 -36.65 -61.55 10.04
C GLU A 629 -37.24 -61.36 11.45
N GLU A 630 -36.41 -61.47 12.50
CA GLU A 630 -36.75 -61.28 13.92
C GLU A 630 -36.63 -59.84 14.45
N LYS A 631 -36.40 -58.82 13.59
CA LYS A 631 -36.21 -57.40 13.95
C LYS A 631 -34.99 -57.05 14.81
N GLU A 632 -34.01 -57.96 14.97
CA GLU A 632 -32.76 -57.64 15.68
C GLU A 632 -31.70 -57.02 14.76
N CYS A 633 -31.08 -55.95 15.24
CA CYS A 633 -30.11 -55.14 14.53
C CYS A 633 -28.66 -55.59 14.79
N LYS A 634 -27.91 -55.98 13.76
CA LYS A 634 -26.49 -56.38 13.88
C LYS A 634 -25.57 -55.37 13.23
N LEU A 635 -24.53 -54.94 13.97
CA LEU A 635 -23.46 -54.09 13.45
C LEU A 635 -22.57 -54.88 12.49
N ILE A 636 -22.40 -54.36 11.27
CA ILE A 636 -21.50 -54.94 10.27
C ILE A 636 -20.13 -54.26 10.32
N VAL A 637 -19.07 -55.06 10.38
CA VAL A 637 -17.68 -54.59 10.39
C VAL A 637 -16.90 -55.29 9.27
N PRO A 638 -16.13 -54.56 8.42
CA PRO A 638 -15.25 -55.19 7.45
C PRO A 638 -14.24 -56.10 8.15
N LYS A 639 -14.04 -57.32 7.67
CA LYS A 639 -13.07 -58.27 8.23
C LYS A 639 -11.62 -57.85 7.95
N VAL A 640 -11.37 -57.16 6.83
CA VAL A 640 -10.06 -56.61 6.48
C VAL A 640 -10.04 -55.12 6.81
N HIS A 641 -9.02 -54.67 7.56
CA HIS A 641 -8.83 -53.26 7.90
C HIS A 641 -8.55 -52.43 6.64
N LEU A 642 -9.28 -51.34 6.44
CA LEU A 642 -9.26 -50.48 5.25
C LEU A 642 -7.93 -49.71 5.01
N VAL A 643 -6.92 -49.91 5.87
CA VAL A 643 -5.63 -49.20 5.83
C VAL A 643 -4.47 -50.18 5.98
N SER A 644 -4.45 -50.96 7.07
CA SER A 644 -3.34 -51.86 7.40
C SER A 644 -3.47 -53.27 6.82
N THR A 645 -4.60 -53.58 6.18
CA THR A 645 -4.96 -54.91 5.62
C THR A 645 -4.97 -56.08 6.62
N VAL A 646 -4.87 -55.79 7.92
CA VAL A 646 -4.95 -56.77 9.01
C VAL A 646 -6.41 -57.17 9.29
N ASP A 647 -6.61 -58.36 9.87
CA ASP A 647 -7.91 -58.85 10.33
C ASP A 647 -8.49 -57.97 11.46
N ASN A 648 -9.58 -57.25 11.17
CA ASN A 648 -10.30 -56.37 12.09
C ASN A 648 -10.92 -57.13 13.26
N GLU A 649 -11.30 -58.40 13.09
CA GLU A 649 -11.85 -59.20 14.19
C GLU A 649 -10.79 -59.42 15.27
N LYS A 650 -9.55 -59.67 14.89
CA LYS A 650 -8.43 -59.78 15.85
C LYS A 650 -8.05 -58.41 16.40
N LEU A 651 -7.91 -57.43 15.52
CA LEU A 651 -7.44 -56.10 15.87
C LEU A 651 -8.41 -55.37 16.81
N TYR A 652 -9.71 -55.36 16.51
CA TYR A 652 -10.70 -54.59 17.28
C TYR A 652 -10.92 -55.16 18.67
N PHE A 653 -11.09 -56.49 18.80
CA PHE A 653 -11.24 -57.14 20.10
C PHE A 653 -9.95 -57.04 20.92
N GLY A 654 -8.79 -57.23 20.30
CA GLY A 654 -7.49 -57.07 20.95
C GLY A 654 -7.28 -55.63 21.45
N ARG A 655 -7.55 -54.63 20.59
CA ARG A 655 -7.48 -53.21 20.96
C ARG A 655 -8.43 -52.85 22.08
N MET A 656 -9.68 -53.33 22.05
CA MET A 656 -10.65 -53.06 23.11
C MET A 656 -10.23 -53.70 24.45
N ALA A 657 -9.75 -54.94 24.43
CA ALA A 657 -9.25 -55.62 25.63
C ALA A 657 -8.05 -54.89 26.23
N ASP A 658 -7.13 -54.43 25.38
CA ASP A 658 -6.00 -53.57 25.76
C ASP A 658 -6.46 -52.25 26.40
N GLU A 659 -7.43 -51.58 25.76
CA GLU A 659 -7.99 -50.31 26.24
C GLU A 659 -8.67 -50.45 27.62
N PHE A 660 -9.36 -51.58 27.87
CA PHE A 660 -9.95 -51.90 29.18
C PHE A 660 -8.91 -52.01 30.30
N ILE A 661 -7.77 -52.63 30.00
CA ILE A 661 -6.73 -52.92 30.99
C ILE A 661 -5.88 -51.68 31.25
N ARG A 662 -5.33 -51.05 30.21
CA ARG A 662 -4.37 -49.93 30.33
C ARG A 662 -5.02 -48.63 30.77
N TYR A 663 -6.17 -48.27 30.20
CA TYR A 663 -6.70 -46.91 30.33
C TYR A 663 -7.87 -46.84 31.32
N GLN A 664 -7.58 -46.41 32.56
CA GLN A 664 -8.59 -46.26 33.62
C GLN A 664 -9.78 -45.38 33.22
N ARG A 665 -9.55 -44.28 32.50
CA ARG A 665 -10.63 -43.38 32.04
C ARG A 665 -11.57 -44.05 31.04
N ILE A 666 -11.02 -44.84 30.11
CA ILE A 666 -11.80 -45.63 29.15
C ILE A 666 -12.58 -46.71 29.90
N ARG A 667 -11.93 -47.40 30.84
CA ARG A 667 -12.55 -48.42 31.69
C ARG A 667 -13.77 -47.88 32.45
N SER A 668 -13.64 -46.74 33.13
CA SER A 668 -14.75 -46.09 33.84
C SER A 668 -15.88 -45.71 32.89
N PHE A 669 -15.57 -45.10 31.74
CA PHE A 669 -16.57 -44.77 30.72
C PHE A 669 -17.34 -46.01 30.21
N MET A 670 -16.63 -47.11 29.95
CA MET A 670 -17.26 -48.33 29.41
C MET A 670 -18.18 -49.01 30.44
N PHE A 671 -17.81 -48.99 31.73
CA PHE A 671 -18.60 -49.63 32.78
C PHE A 671 -19.65 -48.73 33.43
N GLU A 672 -19.57 -47.42 33.28
CA GLU A 672 -20.52 -46.51 33.91
C GLU A 672 -21.36 -45.81 32.84
N PRO A 673 -22.69 -46.06 32.80
CA PRO A 673 -23.55 -45.44 31.80
C PRO A 673 -23.63 -43.91 31.94
N LYS A 674 -23.32 -43.37 33.12
CA LYS A 674 -23.38 -41.93 33.43
C LYS A 674 -22.05 -41.18 33.19
N VAL A 675 -20.95 -41.87 32.91
CA VAL A 675 -19.64 -41.25 32.68
C VAL A 675 -19.49 -40.91 31.20
N TYR A 676 -19.04 -39.71 30.87
CA TYR A 676 -18.79 -39.28 29.49
C TYR A 676 -17.29 -39.22 29.20
N LEU A 677 -16.90 -39.57 27.97
CA LEU A 677 -15.54 -39.44 27.47
C LEU A 677 -15.48 -38.12 26.68
N ASN A 678 -14.72 -37.13 27.15
CA ASN A 678 -14.37 -35.96 26.31
C ASN A 678 -13.30 -36.38 25.29
N ILE A 679 -13.64 -37.28 24.36
CA ILE A 679 -12.76 -37.65 23.26
C ILE A 679 -13.56 -37.62 21.97
N SER A 680 -13.77 -36.41 21.49
CA SER A 680 -13.80 -36.11 20.05
C SER A 680 -13.79 -34.60 19.91
N SER A 681 -12.89 -34.06 19.09
CA SER A 681 -13.21 -32.89 18.30
C SER A 681 -14.39 -33.29 17.41
N THR A 682 -15.62 -33.03 17.84
CA THR A 682 -16.76 -33.07 16.92
C THR A 682 -16.51 -31.99 15.90
N ASN A 683 -16.04 -32.41 14.72
CA ASN A 683 -15.95 -31.53 13.57
C ASN A 683 -17.39 -31.21 13.18
N TYR A 684 -17.85 -30.01 13.52
CA TYR A 684 -19.14 -29.54 13.10
C TYR A 684 -19.12 -29.34 11.58
N LYS A 685 -20.12 -29.85 10.87
CA LYS A 685 -20.37 -29.51 9.47
C LYS A 685 -21.18 -28.21 9.49
N ILE A 686 -20.48 -27.09 9.34
CA ILE A 686 -21.06 -25.75 9.35
C ILE A 686 -21.35 -25.38 7.89
N TYR A 687 -22.60 -25.04 7.56
CA TYR A 687 -22.93 -24.53 6.22
C TYR A 687 -22.35 -23.11 6.01
N ALA A 688 -22.30 -22.65 4.76
CA ALA A 688 -21.66 -21.36 4.42
C ALA A 688 -22.34 -20.14 5.09
N ASP A 689 -23.58 -20.30 5.54
CA ASP A 689 -24.42 -19.34 6.24
C ASP A 689 -24.54 -19.62 7.75
N GLU A 690 -23.76 -20.56 8.27
CA GLU A 690 -23.74 -20.92 9.69
C GLU A 690 -22.38 -20.61 10.32
N PHE A 691 -22.37 -20.40 11.63
CA PHE A 691 -21.15 -20.36 12.42
C PHE A 691 -21.44 -20.84 13.85
N ILE A 692 -20.40 -21.32 14.53
CA ILE A 692 -20.51 -21.82 15.89
C ILE A 692 -19.70 -20.91 16.80
N ILE A 693 -20.38 -20.37 17.81
CA ILE A 693 -19.77 -19.54 18.83
C ILE A 693 -20.10 -20.11 20.21
N LEU A 694 -19.11 -20.09 21.10
CA LEU A 694 -19.33 -20.43 22.49
C LEU A 694 -20.18 -19.33 23.13
N GLN A 695 -21.20 -19.71 23.90
CA GLN A 695 -22.06 -18.74 24.60
C GLN A 695 -21.24 -17.77 25.48
N SER A 696 -20.11 -18.21 26.04
CA SER A 696 -19.22 -17.38 26.84
C SER A 696 -18.52 -16.25 26.06
N LEU A 697 -18.48 -16.33 24.73
CA LEU A 697 -17.91 -15.30 23.85
C LEU A 697 -18.94 -14.26 23.42
N LEU A 698 -20.24 -14.46 23.70
CA LEU A 698 -21.32 -13.52 23.39
C LEU A 698 -21.39 -12.40 24.45
N THR A 699 -20.34 -11.58 24.53
CA THR A 699 -20.29 -10.38 25.40
C THR A 699 -20.63 -9.13 24.60
N ASN A 700 -21.01 -8.04 25.28
CA ASN A 700 -21.20 -6.74 24.61
C ASN A 700 -19.91 -6.30 23.88
N GLU A 701 -18.76 -6.54 24.50
CA GLU A 701 -17.43 -6.23 23.94
C GLU A 701 -17.15 -7.02 22.65
N TYR A 702 -17.64 -8.26 22.52
CA TYR A 702 -17.54 -9.01 21.26
C TYR A 702 -18.27 -8.29 20.13
N PHE A 703 -19.50 -7.81 20.38
CA PHE A 703 -20.28 -7.10 19.35
C PHE A 703 -19.77 -5.70 19.03
N GLU A 704 -19.24 -4.98 20.03
CA GLU A 704 -18.66 -3.64 19.84
C GLU A 704 -17.37 -3.67 19.00
N ASN A 705 -16.61 -4.77 19.05
CA ASN A 705 -15.38 -4.96 18.29
C ASN A 705 -15.57 -5.71 16.96
N LEU A 706 -16.82 -5.99 16.54
CA LEU A 706 -17.09 -6.59 15.24
C LEU A 706 -16.73 -5.60 14.13
N LEU A 707 -15.57 -5.81 13.51
CA LEU A 707 -15.22 -5.14 12.26
C LEU A 707 -16.01 -5.79 11.12
N PRO A 708 -16.77 -5.02 10.32
CA PRO A 708 -17.45 -5.55 9.15
C PRO A 708 -16.40 -6.18 8.23
N TYR A 709 -16.48 -7.48 8.01
CA TYR A 709 -15.65 -8.17 7.02
C TYR A 709 -16.39 -8.18 5.69
N PRO A 710 -15.98 -7.39 4.68
CA PRO A 710 -16.53 -7.52 3.35
C PRO A 710 -16.07 -8.87 2.80
N ALA A 711 -16.90 -9.90 2.91
CA ALA A 711 -16.68 -11.19 2.28
C ALA A 711 -16.83 -11.03 0.75
N GLY A 712 -15.83 -10.43 0.11
CA GLY A 712 -15.70 -10.43 -1.33
C GLY A 712 -15.44 -11.87 -1.82
N LYS A 713 -16.04 -12.25 -2.95
CA LYS A 713 -15.78 -13.53 -3.63
C LYS A 713 -14.28 -13.73 -4.01
N TYR A 714 -13.50 -12.65 -3.96
CA TYR A 714 -12.25 -12.44 -4.68
C TYR A 714 -11.12 -11.98 -3.72
N ILE A 715 -10.73 -12.83 -2.77
CA ILE A 715 -9.64 -12.61 -1.81
C ILE A 715 -8.47 -13.55 -2.14
N THR A 716 -7.23 -13.04 -2.15
CA THR A 716 -5.99 -13.80 -2.40
C THR A 716 -4.93 -13.53 -1.34
N TYR A 717 -3.78 -14.21 -1.42
CA TYR A 717 -2.63 -13.98 -0.54
C TYR A 717 -2.25 -12.51 -0.41
N ASP A 718 -2.21 -11.77 -1.53
CA ASP A 718 -1.83 -10.35 -1.56
C ASP A 718 -2.84 -9.43 -0.85
N PHE A 719 -4.09 -9.89 -0.64
CA PHE A 719 -5.16 -9.16 0.06
C PHE A 719 -5.58 -9.82 1.38
N SER A 720 -4.81 -10.80 1.85
CA SER A 720 -5.14 -11.59 3.04
C SER A 720 -4.53 -10.99 4.30
N GLU A 721 -5.33 -10.88 5.36
CA GLU A 721 -4.86 -10.52 6.70
C GLU A 721 -4.72 -11.82 7.52
N PRO A 722 -3.50 -12.33 7.73
CA PRO A 722 -3.31 -13.59 8.44
C PRO A 722 -3.68 -13.44 9.92
N VAL A 723 -4.36 -14.48 10.45
CA VAL A 723 -4.81 -14.57 11.85
C VAL A 723 -3.62 -14.45 12.83
N ASP A 724 -2.51 -15.11 12.50
CA ASP A 724 -1.26 -15.00 13.25
C ASP A 724 -0.37 -13.91 12.62
N SER A 725 -0.48 -12.68 13.13
CA SER A 725 0.33 -11.54 12.67
C SER A 725 0.69 -10.59 13.82
N GLN A 726 1.76 -9.82 13.63
CA GLN A 726 2.05 -8.70 14.52
C GLN A 726 1.12 -7.53 14.21
N SER A 727 0.35 -7.10 15.21
CA SER A 727 -0.41 -5.85 15.11
C SER A 727 0.55 -4.66 15.01
N TYR A 728 0.40 -3.88 13.94
CA TYR A 728 1.02 -2.58 13.81
C TYR A 728 0.06 -1.51 14.32
N LEU A 729 0.59 -0.47 14.96
CA LEU A 729 -0.21 0.70 15.30
C LEU A 729 -0.55 1.42 13.98
N ASN A 730 -1.84 1.53 13.64
CA ASN A 730 -2.32 2.33 12.50
C ASN A 730 -2.12 3.85 12.71
N THR A 731 -1.57 4.28 13.85
CA THR A 731 -1.37 5.68 14.21
C THR A 731 0.06 6.14 13.98
N ASN A 732 0.62 5.92 12.79
CA ASN A 732 1.79 6.67 12.37
C ASN A 732 1.33 8.10 12.05
N VAL A 733 1.30 8.95 13.08
CA VAL A 733 0.91 10.36 12.95
C VAL A 733 1.96 11.07 12.10
N TYR A 734 1.60 11.42 10.87
CA TYR A 734 2.43 12.27 10.04
C TYR A 734 2.46 13.68 10.64
N ASP A 735 3.54 13.99 11.36
CA ASP A 735 3.75 15.35 11.86
C ASP A 735 4.17 16.26 10.69
N MET A 736 3.18 16.93 10.10
CA MET A 736 3.38 17.92 9.03
C MET A 736 4.35 19.04 9.40
N ASN A 737 4.59 19.30 10.69
CA ASN A 737 5.51 20.34 11.14
C ASN A 737 6.96 19.84 11.23
N LYS A 738 7.19 18.53 11.39
CA LYS A 738 8.53 17.95 11.62
C LYS A 738 9.29 17.58 10.34
N LYS A 739 8.59 17.15 9.27
CA LYS A 739 9.21 16.68 8.01
C LYS A 739 9.11 17.65 6.83
N THR A 740 8.08 18.49 6.77
CA THR A 740 7.97 19.56 5.75
C THR A 740 9.06 20.63 5.93
N ALA A 741 9.63 20.73 7.14
CA ALA A 741 10.75 21.60 7.46
C ALA A 741 12.07 21.22 6.75
N THR A 742 12.21 20.01 6.18
CA THR A 742 13.52 19.54 5.66
C THR A 742 13.67 19.69 4.13
N LEU A 743 12.58 19.54 3.36
CA LEU A 743 12.60 19.71 1.90
C LEU A 743 11.98 21.04 1.44
N GLY A 744 10.94 21.52 2.13
CA GLY A 744 10.35 22.84 1.88
C GLY A 744 11.31 23.97 2.26
N ALA A 745 12.10 23.81 3.33
CA ALA A 745 13.10 24.81 3.71
C ALA A 745 14.21 24.95 2.67
N ILE A 746 14.65 23.88 2.01
CA ILE A 746 15.70 24.00 0.98
C ILE A 746 15.19 24.80 -0.23
N ASP A 747 13.98 24.54 -0.71
CA ASP A 747 13.46 25.25 -1.88
C ASP A 747 12.92 26.66 -1.55
N GLU A 748 12.36 26.88 -0.35
CA GLU A 748 12.06 28.24 0.17
C GLU A 748 13.34 29.02 0.45
N GLU A 749 14.39 28.43 1.05
CA GLU A 749 15.70 29.08 1.25
C GLU A 749 16.44 29.28 -0.07
N LYS A 750 16.32 28.39 -1.06
CA LYS A 750 16.85 28.63 -2.42
C LYS A 750 16.16 29.84 -3.04
N THR A 751 14.83 29.92 -3.00
CA THR A 751 14.09 31.08 -3.55
C THR A 751 14.34 32.36 -2.76
N LYS A 752 14.61 32.25 -1.45
CA LYS A 752 14.93 33.40 -0.60
C LYS A 752 16.39 33.85 -0.71
N CYS A 753 17.35 32.95 -0.80
CA CYS A 753 18.78 33.29 -0.69
C CYS A 753 19.52 33.35 -2.02
N ILE A 754 19.02 32.72 -3.10
CA ILE A 754 19.61 32.90 -4.43
C ILE A 754 19.04 34.17 -5.05
N LYS A 755 19.90 35.16 -5.28
CA LYS A 755 19.54 36.41 -5.95
C LYS A 755 19.43 36.20 -7.46
N GLU A 756 20.45 35.59 -8.07
CA GLU A 756 20.50 35.32 -9.51
C GLU A 756 21.46 34.16 -9.80
N THR A 757 21.28 33.50 -10.95
CA THR A 757 22.24 32.56 -11.52
C THR A 757 22.65 33.09 -12.89
N ARG A 758 23.95 33.26 -13.10
CA ARG A 758 24.53 33.89 -14.30
C ARG A 758 25.74 33.12 -14.82
N ASP A 759 26.25 33.49 -15.98
CA ASP A 759 27.58 33.04 -16.41
C ASP A 759 28.63 33.55 -15.43
N VAL A 760 29.74 32.81 -15.30
CA VAL A 760 30.87 33.21 -14.46
C VAL A 760 31.26 34.65 -14.77
N TYR A 761 31.22 35.49 -13.73
CA TYR A 761 31.38 36.93 -13.84
C TYR A 761 32.76 37.29 -14.42
N GLY A 762 32.75 38.20 -15.41
CA GLY A 762 33.91 38.67 -16.16
C GLY A 762 33.61 38.88 -17.65
N ASN A 763 34.46 39.63 -18.34
CA ASN A 763 34.49 39.73 -19.82
C ASN A 763 35.36 38.60 -20.42
N SER A 764 35.49 38.54 -21.75
CA SER A 764 36.31 37.52 -22.45
C SER A 764 37.80 37.55 -22.09
N GLU A 765 38.28 38.63 -21.49
CA GLU A 765 39.67 38.83 -21.03
C GLU A 765 39.87 38.53 -19.54
N SER A 766 38.79 38.21 -18.80
CA SER A 766 38.85 38.01 -17.36
C SER A 766 39.51 36.67 -17.02
N TYR A 767 40.59 36.73 -16.23
CA TYR A 767 41.44 35.59 -15.85
C TYR A 767 40.65 34.35 -15.43
N TRP A 768 39.77 34.47 -14.41
CA TRP A 768 38.97 33.34 -13.92
C TRP A 768 37.95 32.82 -14.93
N LYS A 769 37.36 33.69 -15.73
CA LYS A 769 36.36 33.28 -16.75
C LYS A 769 36.99 32.43 -17.86
N GLN A 770 38.26 32.64 -18.18
CA GLN A 770 38.99 31.84 -19.16
C GLN A 770 39.40 30.45 -18.63
N LEU A 771 39.52 30.30 -17.30
CA LEU A 771 39.95 29.07 -16.65
C LEU A 771 38.78 28.08 -16.46
N PHE A 772 37.58 28.59 -16.14
CA PHE A 772 36.40 27.76 -15.94
C PHE A 772 35.79 27.26 -17.27
N PRO A 773 35.20 26.04 -17.29
CA PRO A 773 34.54 25.52 -18.48
C PRO A 773 33.30 26.33 -18.84
N LYS A 774 32.96 26.40 -20.14
CA LYS A 774 31.79 27.17 -20.64
C LYS A 774 30.44 26.71 -20.07
N THR A 775 30.38 25.49 -19.53
CA THR A 775 29.20 24.92 -18.87
C THR A 775 29.00 25.41 -17.44
N ALA A 776 30.03 26.03 -16.83
CA ALA A 776 29.96 26.51 -15.46
C ALA A 776 29.10 27.76 -15.34
N LYS A 777 28.24 27.79 -14.32
CA LYS A 777 27.40 28.94 -13.93
C LYS A 777 27.78 29.41 -12.54
N GLU A 778 27.55 30.68 -12.25
CA GLU A 778 27.81 31.30 -10.96
C GLU A 778 26.49 31.70 -10.28
N ILE A 779 26.27 31.18 -9.07
CA ILE A 779 25.12 31.50 -8.22
C ILE A 779 25.51 32.67 -7.31
N VAL A 780 24.69 33.72 -7.30
CA VAL A 780 24.89 34.92 -6.46
C VAL A 780 23.89 34.88 -5.30
N LEU A 781 24.39 35.01 -4.07
CA LEU A 781 23.55 34.99 -2.87
C LEU A 781 23.01 36.39 -2.50
N GLN A 782 21.89 36.44 -1.78
CA GLN A 782 21.34 37.67 -1.21
C GLN A 782 22.21 38.22 -0.08
N LYS A 783 22.17 39.55 0.11
CA LYS A 783 22.92 40.27 1.16
C LYS A 783 22.19 40.19 2.52
N GLU A 784 21.97 38.97 3.02
CA GLU A 784 21.34 38.69 4.32
C GLU A 784 22.22 37.76 5.18
N PRO A 785 22.29 37.92 6.52
CA PRO A 785 23.17 37.13 7.38
C PRO A 785 22.94 35.62 7.23
N ASN A 786 21.67 35.19 7.26
CA ASN A 786 21.29 33.78 7.09
C ASN A 786 21.68 33.21 5.71
N CYS A 787 21.62 34.03 4.65
CA CYS A 787 22.01 33.59 3.32
C CYS A 787 23.52 33.39 3.15
N SER A 788 24.34 33.99 4.02
CA SER A 788 25.77 33.66 4.05
C SER A 788 26.01 32.20 4.47
N PHE A 789 25.24 31.68 5.44
CA PHE A 789 25.30 30.28 5.90
C PHE A 789 24.72 29.29 4.90
N PHE A 790 23.75 29.73 4.09
CA PHE A 790 23.14 28.91 3.05
C PHE A 790 24.18 28.34 2.06
N LEU A 791 25.31 29.05 1.84
CA LEU A 791 26.45 28.54 1.07
C LEU A 791 26.93 27.17 1.56
N PHE A 792 27.12 27.02 2.88
CA PHE A 792 27.53 25.74 3.47
C PHE A 792 26.40 24.71 3.46
N GLY A 793 25.15 25.15 3.60
CA GLY A 793 23.99 24.29 3.43
C GLY A 793 24.01 23.57 2.09
N ILE A 794 24.31 24.28 1.00
CA ILE A 794 24.44 23.69 -0.34
C ILE A 794 25.59 22.68 -0.40
N ILE A 795 26.78 23.06 0.09
CA ILE A 795 27.99 22.21 0.04
C ILE A 795 27.78 20.90 0.82
N LEU A 796 27.24 21.00 2.04
CA LEU A 796 26.99 19.84 2.90
C LEU A 796 25.92 18.92 2.32
N TYR A 797 24.85 19.50 1.76
CA TYR A 797 23.78 18.72 1.13
C TYR A 797 24.31 17.91 -0.05
N GLU A 798 25.09 18.53 -0.95
CA GLU A 798 25.63 17.82 -2.12
C GLU A 798 26.64 16.73 -1.76
N ARG A 799 27.41 16.91 -0.68
CA ARG A 799 28.36 15.87 -0.23
C ARG A 799 27.73 14.74 0.55
N THR A 800 26.73 15.02 1.38
CA THR A 800 26.21 14.05 2.37
C THR A 800 24.81 13.54 2.05
N SER A 801 24.12 14.15 1.09
CA SER A 801 22.67 13.97 0.85
C SER A 801 21.81 14.22 2.10
N LYS A 802 22.33 14.98 3.08
CA LYS A 802 21.63 15.37 4.32
C LYS A 802 21.51 16.89 4.40
N HIS A 803 20.32 17.36 4.73
CA HIS A 803 20.08 18.78 5.00
C HIS A 803 20.61 19.17 6.38
N HIS A 804 21.28 20.31 6.44
CA HIS A 804 21.73 20.94 7.69
C HIS A 804 21.08 22.31 7.79
N SER A 805 20.29 22.54 8.84
CA SER A 805 19.70 23.85 9.13
C SER A 805 20.77 24.87 9.48
N ILE A 806 20.48 26.16 9.31
CA ILE A 806 21.39 27.26 9.69
C ILE A 806 21.82 27.17 11.16
N ALA A 807 20.91 26.79 12.06
CA ALA A 807 21.23 26.59 13.47
C ALA A 807 22.27 25.48 13.68
N GLN A 808 22.16 24.36 12.96
CA GLN A 808 23.16 23.28 13.00
C GLN A 808 24.50 23.72 12.42
N ILE A 809 24.51 24.52 11.35
CA ILE A 809 25.75 25.07 10.78
C ILE A 809 26.42 26.05 11.75
N LYS A 810 25.64 26.88 12.46
CA LYS A 810 26.14 27.76 13.51
C LYS A 810 26.73 26.98 14.69
N GLU A 811 26.11 25.87 15.09
CA GLU A 811 26.66 24.98 16.11
C GLU A 811 28.01 24.40 15.66
N LEU A 812 28.10 23.88 14.44
CA LEU A 812 29.35 23.36 13.88
C LEU A 812 30.44 24.43 13.79
N LEU A 813 30.08 25.67 13.45
CA LEU A 813 31.01 26.80 13.43
C LEU A 813 31.52 27.12 14.83
N TRP A 814 30.64 27.11 15.84
CA TRP A 814 31.04 27.30 17.23
C TRP A 814 31.95 26.18 17.71
N GLU A 815 31.61 24.91 17.49
CA GLU A 815 32.46 23.77 17.85
C GLU A 815 33.87 23.88 17.25
N ALA A 816 33.97 24.38 16.02
CA ALA A 816 35.24 24.62 15.36
C ALA A 816 36.01 25.79 16.00
N TYR A 817 35.31 26.88 16.34
CA TYR A 817 35.92 28.02 17.03
C TYR A 817 36.36 27.69 18.45
N ALA A 818 35.58 26.95 19.22
CA ALA A 818 35.86 26.62 20.63
C ALA A 818 37.23 25.95 20.79
N LEU A 819 37.58 25.05 19.88
CA LEU A 819 38.89 24.37 19.85
C LEU A 819 40.06 25.29 19.55
N LEU A 820 39.82 26.39 18.81
CA LEU A 820 40.86 27.34 18.40
C LEU A 820 40.94 28.55 19.34
N TRP A 821 39.87 28.79 20.11
CA TRP A 821 39.70 30.02 20.88
C TRP A 821 40.66 30.09 22.06
N GLU A 822 40.96 28.93 22.69
CA GLU A 822 41.91 28.85 23.80
C GLU A 822 43.30 29.37 23.41
N ASP A 823 43.79 29.00 22.23
CA ASP A 823 45.16 29.29 21.80
C ASP A 823 45.30 30.55 20.92
N TYR A 824 44.25 30.93 20.17
CA TYR A 824 44.35 31.93 19.10
C TYR A 824 43.33 33.08 19.16
N SER A 825 42.57 33.23 20.24
CA SER A 825 41.51 34.27 20.40
C SER A 825 41.92 35.66 19.89
N ILE A 826 43.06 36.20 20.32
CA ILE A 826 43.56 37.53 19.92
C ILE A 826 43.76 37.64 18.40
N LYS A 827 44.30 36.59 17.78
CA LYS A 827 44.55 36.55 16.32
C LYS A 827 43.23 36.46 15.56
N LEU A 828 42.31 35.62 16.01
CA LEU A 828 40.99 35.45 15.40
C LEU A 828 40.19 36.75 15.46
N GLU A 829 40.21 37.44 16.60
CA GLU A 829 39.57 38.76 16.78
C GLU A 829 40.13 39.81 15.81
N ASP A 830 41.45 39.90 15.64
CA ASP A 830 42.09 40.83 14.70
C ASP A 830 41.70 40.53 13.24
N ILE A 831 41.65 39.25 12.85
CA ILE A 831 41.24 38.84 11.50
C ILE A 831 39.76 39.15 11.27
N LEU A 832 38.88 38.83 12.22
CA LEU A 832 37.44 39.13 12.13
C LEU A 832 37.21 40.65 12.01
N MET A 833 37.95 41.47 12.76
CA MET A 833 37.93 42.94 12.61
C MET A 833 38.30 43.39 11.21
N LYS A 834 39.39 42.85 10.64
CA LYS A 834 39.84 43.15 9.26
C LYS A 834 38.84 42.66 8.20
N GLN A 835 38.03 41.65 8.52
CA GLN A 835 36.95 41.13 7.66
C GLN A 835 35.60 41.81 7.89
N GLY A 836 35.60 42.97 8.56
CA GLY A 836 34.44 43.85 8.67
C GLY A 836 33.56 43.60 9.90
N LYS A 837 33.91 42.70 10.82
CA LYS A 837 33.13 42.40 12.04
C LYS A 837 33.53 43.27 13.24
N LEU A 838 33.68 44.58 13.01
CA LEU A 838 34.27 45.52 13.97
C LEU A 838 33.42 45.69 15.24
N ASP A 839 32.09 45.78 15.12
CA ASP A 839 31.20 45.95 16.26
C ASP A 839 31.01 44.65 17.04
N PHE A 840 31.02 43.50 16.35
CA PHE A 840 31.00 42.19 16.99
C PHE A 840 32.24 41.97 17.86
N VAL A 841 33.44 42.27 17.34
CA VAL A 841 34.69 42.12 18.10
C VAL A 841 34.79 43.13 19.25
N ARG A 842 34.26 44.36 19.09
CA ARG A 842 34.17 45.31 20.22
C ARG A 842 33.27 44.78 21.35
N LYS A 843 32.14 44.15 21.03
CA LYS A 843 31.26 43.52 22.02
C LYS A 843 31.95 42.35 22.74
N LEU A 844 32.74 41.54 22.01
CA LEU A 844 33.57 40.46 22.58
C LEU A 844 34.63 41.00 23.53
N LYS A 845 35.45 41.96 23.08
CA LYS A 845 36.51 42.58 23.90
C LYS A 845 35.97 43.31 25.12
N GLY A 846 34.75 43.87 25.02
CA GLY A 846 34.06 44.52 26.13
C GLY A 846 33.37 43.59 27.11
N GLY A 847 33.40 42.26 26.89
CA GLY A 847 32.74 41.26 27.74
C GLY A 847 31.20 41.33 27.73
N ILE A 848 30.61 41.99 26.72
CA ILE A 848 29.16 42.21 26.63
C ILE A 848 28.45 40.93 26.15
N VAL A 849 29.11 40.15 25.29
CA VAL A 849 28.63 38.89 24.71
C VAL A 849 29.85 37.97 24.55
N ASP A 850 29.70 36.67 24.77
CA ASP A 850 30.73 35.66 24.48
C ASP A 850 30.69 35.20 23.01
N MET A 851 31.73 34.50 22.55
CA MET A 851 31.84 34.07 21.15
C MET A 851 30.74 33.07 20.75
N GLU A 852 30.32 32.20 21.68
CA GLU A 852 29.24 31.24 21.43
C GLU A 852 27.92 31.95 21.14
N THR A 853 27.52 32.85 22.03
CA THR A 853 26.29 33.65 21.92
C THR A 853 26.33 34.53 20.69
N LEU A 854 27.51 35.07 20.35
CA LEU A 854 27.73 35.88 19.17
C LEU A 854 27.47 35.08 17.88
N VAL A 855 28.06 33.89 17.73
CA VAL A 855 27.89 33.01 16.55
C VAL A 855 26.45 32.55 16.40
N LYS A 856 25.77 32.25 17.52
CA LYS A 856 24.38 31.79 17.53
C LYS A 856 23.36 32.92 17.24
N SER A 857 23.77 34.19 17.34
CA SER A 857 22.89 35.34 17.09
C SER A 857 22.37 35.42 15.64
N GLU A 858 21.20 36.02 15.44
CA GLU A 858 20.59 36.19 14.10
C GLU A 858 21.37 37.19 13.21
N GLU A 859 22.10 38.12 13.82
CA GLU A 859 22.87 39.16 13.11
C GLU A 859 24.22 38.64 12.57
N TYR A 860 24.70 37.50 13.07
CA TYR A 860 25.99 36.95 12.65
C TYR A 860 25.96 36.50 11.18
N TYR A 861 27.03 36.79 10.45
CA TYR A 861 27.22 36.40 9.05
C TYR A 861 28.61 35.79 8.83
N LEU A 862 28.75 34.93 7.82
CA LEU A 862 30.04 34.32 7.47
C LEU A 862 30.98 35.31 6.77
N THR A 863 32.27 35.18 7.08
CA THR A 863 33.41 35.83 6.41
C THR A 863 34.39 34.76 5.92
N ASN A 864 35.46 35.16 5.23
CA ASN A 864 36.44 34.22 4.68
C ASN A 864 37.08 33.35 5.76
N LEU A 865 37.30 33.92 6.95
CA LEU A 865 37.82 33.17 8.10
C LEU A 865 36.83 32.09 8.55
N ASP A 866 35.54 32.43 8.71
CA ASP A 866 34.53 31.45 9.13
C ASP A 866 34.42 30.28 8.14
N ILE A 867 34.50 30.60 6.83
CA ILE A 867 34.48 29.59 5.76
C ILE A 867 35.70 28.67 5.89
N TRP A 868 36.89 29.23 6.15
CA TRP A 868 38.10 28.44 6.28
C TRP A 868 38.09 27.56 7.54
N VAL A 869 37.61 28.08 8.67
CA VAL A 869 37.46 27.33 9.92
C VAL A 869 36.56 26.10 9.71
N LEU A 870 35.39 26.28 9.09
CA LEU A 870 34.49 25.16 8.78
C LEU A 870 35.10 24.18 7.78
N ALA A 871 35.75 24.68 6.73
CA ALA A 871 36.38 23.84 5.72
C ALA A 871 37.51 22.99 6.30
N ALA A 872 38.33 23.55 7.19
CA ALA A 872 39.41 22.86 7.87
C ALA A 872 38.88 21.78 8.84
N LYS A 873 37.88 22.12 9.66
CA LYS A 873 37.28 21.21 10.64
C LYS A 873 36.66 19.96 9.99
N MET A 874 35.99 20.14 8.85
CA MET A 874 35.24 19.09 8.16
C MET A 874 35.96 18.52 6.92
N ASN A 875 37.17 19.01 6.63
CA ASN A 875 37.94 18.70 5.42
C ASN A 875 37.12 18.88 4.12
N LEU A 876 36.47 20.04 3.95
CA LEU A 876 35.65 20.33 2.78
C LEU A 876 36.50 20.86 1.61
N PRO A 877 36.26 20.39 0.36
CA PRO A 877 37.06 20.72 -0.81
C PRO A 877 36.62 22.07 -1.37
N ILE A 878 37.02 23.15 -0.71
CA ILE A 878 36.62 24.52 -1.07
C ILE A 878 37.83 25.27 -1.59
N VAL A 879 37.68 25.92 -2.74
CA VAL A 879 38.64 26.90 -3.27
C VAL A 879 38.03 28.28 -3.15
N LEU A 880 38.62 29.12 -2.31
CA LEU A 880 38.27 30.53 -2.24
C LEU A 880 39.04 31.26 -3.35
N TYR A 881 38.38 32.11 -4.14
CA TYR A 881 39.06 32.89 -5.18
C TYR A 881 38.53 34.32 -5.30
N CYS A 882 39.33 35.21 -5.89
CA CYS A 882 39.02 36.62 -6.09
C CYS A 882 39.71 37.16 -7.35
N GLU A 883 39.16 38.22 -7.96
CA GLU A 883 39.80 38.89 -9.10
C GLU A 883 41.03 39.73 -8.70
N LYS A 884 40.97 40.32 -7.51
CA LYS A 884 42.07 41.07 -6.90
C LYS A 884 42.66 40.25 -5.76
N PRO A 885 43.96 40.42 -5.43
CA PRO A 885 44.55 39.73 -4.28
C PRO A 885 43.74 39.97 -3.00
N PHE A 886 43.63 38.96 -2.12
CA PHE A 886 42.89 39.13 -0.87
C PHE A 886 43.54 40.23 -0.04
N LYS A 887 42.75 41.18 0.46
CA LYS A 887 43.26 42.28 1.28
C LYS A 887 43.22 42.00 2.78
N ASN A 888 42.37 41.07 3.20
CA ASN A 888 41.90 40.96 4.58
C ASN A 888 42.13 39.57 5.21
N MET A 889 43.08 38.79 4.68
CA MET A 889 43.46 37.48 5.21
C MET A 889 44.92 37.13 4.87
N LEU A 890 45.19 36.65 3.65
CA LEU A 890 46.52 36.42 3.09
C LEU A 890 46.75 37.42 1.94
N THR A 891 47.73 38.32 2.06
CA THR A 891 48.01 39.30 1.00
C THR A 891 48.68 38.64 -0.20
N ASP A 892 48.55 39.26 -1.37
CA ASP A 892 49.28 38.92 -2.60
C ASP A 892 48.88 37.61 -3.30
N ILE A 893 47.88 36.88 -2.80
CA ILE A 893 47.30 35.69 -3.48
C ILE A 893 45.87 35.96 -3.99
N LYS A 894 45.51 35.35 -5.12
CA LYS A 894 44.17 35.49 -5.76
C LYS A 894 43.24 34.31 -5.50
N TRP A 895 43.76 33.20 -4.98
CA TRP A 895 43.01 32.00 -4.64
C TRP A 895 43.67 31.26 -3.49
N LEU A 896 42.92 30.41 -2.81
CA LEU A 896 43.37 29.65 -1.65
C LEU A 896 42.55 28.34 -1.56
N ILE A 897 43.23 27.21 -1.41
CA ILE A 897 42.58 25.93 -1.12
C ILE A 897 42.37 25.81 0.40
N LEU A 898 41.12 25.65 0.82
CA LEU A 898 40.76 25.64 2.24
C LEU A 898 40.79 24.24 2.87
N GLY A 899 40.66 23.19 2.06
CA GLY A 899 40.61 21.78 2.47
C GLY A 899 40.34 20.86 1.29
N GLY A 900 40.19 19.55 1.53
CA GLY A 900 39.90 18.53 0.52
C GLY A 900 41.12 17.73 0.06
N SER A 901 40.86 16.62 -0.64
CA SER A 901 41.89 15.76 -1.25
C SER A 901 42.05 16.06 -2.75
N PRO A 902 43.20 15.76 -3.38
CA PRO A 902 43.43 16.07 -4.80
C PRO A 902 42.39 15.47 -5.77
N ASP A 903 41.79 14.34 -5.40
CA ASP A 903 40.76 13.63 -6.19
C ASP A 903 39.33 14.16 -5.99
N ASP A 904 39.12 15.08 -5.05
CA ASP A 904 37.79 15.65 -4.78
C ASP A 904 37.32 16.55 -5.93
N ALA A 905 35.99 16.66 -6.08
CA ALA A 905 35.38 17.76 -6.82
C ALA A 905 35.30 18.99 -5.90
N TYR A 906 35.92 20.09 -6.32
CA TYR A 906 36.05 21.30 -5.52
C TYR A 906 34.90 22.29 -5.75
N TYR A 907 34.50 22.96 -4.67
CA TYR A 907 33.56 24.07 -4.66
C TYR A 907 34.32 25.40 -4.77
N PHE A 908 34.20 26.07 -5.91
CA PHE A 908 34.83 27.37 -6.12
C PHE A 908 33.91 28.48 -5.60
N VAL A 909 34.36 29.16 -4.54
CA VAL A 909 33.64 30.24 -3.86
C VAL A 909 34.35 31.57 -4.12
N ARG A 910 33.65 32.50 -4.75
CA ARG A 910 34.16 33.86 -4.98
C ARG A 910 34.03 34.70 -3.71
N SER A 911 35.16 35.18 -3.21
CA SER A 911 35.22 36.13 -2.11
C SER A 911 34.79 37.54 -2.56
N PRO A 912 34.10 38.32 -1.71
CA PRO A 912 33.82 39.73 -2.00
C PRO A 912 35.12 40.55 -2.15
N ILE A 913 35.11 41.50 -3.09
CA ILE A 913 36.25 42.41 -3.36
C ILE A 913 36.26 43.59 -2.38
N VAL A 914 35.09 44.05 -1.95
CA VAL A 914 34.90 45.18 -1.05
C VAL A 914 34.32 44.63 0.26
N ILE A 915 35.02 44.91 1.36
CA ILE A 915 34.59 44.57 2.72
C ILE A 915 34.30 45.89 3.43
N GLU A 916 33.02 46.18 3.61
CA GLU A 916 32.52 47.33 4.35
C GLU A 916 32.38 46.97 5.85
N ARG A 917 32.35 47.98 6.72
CA ARG A 917 32.26 47.77 8.17
C ARG A 917 30.86 47.32 8.55
N ASN A 918 30.78 46.20 9.29
CA ASN A 918 29.57 45.58 9.85
C ASN A 918 28.47 45.32 8.82
N THR A 919 28.86 45.06 7.58
CA THR A 919 27.95 44.72 6.48
C THR A 919 28.13 43.29 6.04
N VAL A 920 27.02 42.60 5.76
CA VAL A 920 27.03 41.24 5.24
C VAL A 920 27.75 41.17 3.88
N PRO A 921 28.77 40.31 3.74
CA PRO A 921 29.44 40.07 2.47
C PRO A 921 28.54 39.27 1.50
N ILE A 922 28.67 39.53 0.21
CA ILE A 922 27.99 38.77 -0.84
C ILE A 922 28.97 37.74 -1.41
N TYR A 923 28.71 36.46 -1.12
CA TYR A 923 29.44 35.34 -1.71
C TYR A 923 28.77 34.85 -2.99
N GLN A 924 29.60 34.31 -3.88
CA GLN A 924 29.15 33.68 -5.12
C GLN A 924 29.79 32.29 -5.21
N MET A 925 29.11 31.33 -5.82
CA MET A 925 29.60 29.96 -5.95
C MET A 925 29.43 29.45 -7.38
N VAL A 926 30.48 28.83 -7.91
CA VAL A 926 30.46 28.20 -9.23
C VAL A 926 29.81 26.81 -9.14
N LYS A 927 28.95 26.49 -10.11
CA LYS A 927 28.27 25.20 -10.28
C LYS A 927 28.44 24.66 -11.70
N PRO A 928 28.56 23.33 -11.87
CA PRO A 928 28.70 22.31 -10.82
C PRO A 928 30.06 22.42 -10.07
N SER A 929 30.27 21.61 -9.03
CA SER A 929 31.62 21.43 -8.46
C SER A 929 32.56 20.84 -9.51
N LEU A 930 33.83 21.26 -9.51
CA LEU A 930 34.80 20.93 -10.55
C LEU A 930 36.05 20.29 -9.95
N ARG A 931 36.58 19.25 -10.59
CA ARG A 931 37.91 18.71 -10.29
C ARG A 931 38.99 19.69 -10.74
N LEU A 932 40.17 19.63 -10.11
CA LEU A 932 41.27 20.55 -10.40
C LEU A 932 41.74 20.49 -11.86
N ASN A 933 41.59 19.35 -12.54
CA ASN A 933 41.94 19.17 -13.96
C ASN A 933 40.86 19.67 -14.93
N GLU A 934 39.63 19.89 -14.46
CA GLU A 934 38.53 20.45 -15.26
C GLU A 934 38.62 21.99 -15.35
N VAL A 935 39.41 22.61 -14.47
CA VAL A 935 39.76 24.03 -14.52
C VAL A 935 41.10 24.18 -15.24
N ARG A 936 41.08 24.83 -16.40
CA ARG A 936 42.19 24.85 -17.35
C ARG A 936 43.48 25.35 -16.69
N GLY A 937 44.52 24.52 -16.61
CA GLY A 937 45.83 24.91 -16.05
C GLY A 937 45.86 25.07 -14.52
N PHE A 938 44.75 24.81 -13.82
CA PHE A 938 44.71 24.93 -12.37
C PHE A 938 45.44 23.77 -11.67
N SER A 939 45.33 22.54 -12.20
CA SER A 939 46.08 21.39 -11.69
C SER A 939 47.59 21.63 -11.69
N THR A 940 48.13 22.22 -12.75
CA THR A 940 49.56 22.56 -12.85
C THR A 940 49.98 23.62 -11.84
N MET A 941 49.13 24.62 -11.57
CA MET A 941 49.40 25.64 -10.55
C MET A 941 49.46 25.04 -9.14
N VAL A 942 48.54 24.11 -8.83
CA VAL A 942 48.53 23.39 -7.55
C VAL A 942 49.77 22.51 -7.43
N GLU A 943 50.14 21.75 -8.46
CA GLU A 943 51.36 20.93 -8.47
C GLU A 943 52.63 21.76 -8.28
N SER A 944 52.75 22.90 -8.96
CA SER A 944 53.86 23.85 -8.79
C SER A 944 53.95 24.40 -7.37
N GLY A 945 52.81 24.72 -6.75
CA GLY A 945 52.75 25.12 -5.35
C GLY A 945 53.20 24.00 -4.39
N ILE A 946 52.80 22.74 -4.65
CA ILE A 946 53.24 21.56 -3.87
C ILE A 946 54.75 21.35 -3.99
N ARG A 947 55.33 21.61 -5.16
CA ARG A 947 56.79 21.57 -5.39
C ARG A 947 57.55 22.74 -4.73
N GLY A 948 56.84 23.68 -4.13
CA GLY A 948 57.41 24.78 -3.35
C GLY A 948 57.71 26.05 -4.14
N GLU A 949 57.15 26.22 -5.35
CA GLU A 949 57.30 27.46 -6.11
C GLU A 949 56.66 28.64 -5.35
N GLU A 950 57.45 29.68 -5.09
CA GLU A 950 57.07 30.82 -4.24
C GLU A 950 55.82 31.59 -4.75
N GLU A 951 55.50 31.49 -6.04
CA GLU A 951 54.31 32.10 -6.63
C GLU A 951 52.99 31.47 -6.13
N TYR A 952 52.96 30.14 -5.95
CA TYR A 952 51.73 29.39 -5.63
C TYR A 952 51.71 28.77 -4.25
N LYS A 953 52.88 28.63 -3.61
CA LYS A 953 53.05 28.04 -2.27
C LYS A 953 52.14 28.68 -1.21
N LYS A 954 51.99 30.01 -1.24
CA LYS A 954 51.12 30.75 -0.30
C LYS A 954 49.63 30.40 -0.44
N SER A 955 49.19 29.95 -1.62
CA SER A 955 47.80 29.58 -1.90
C SER A 955 47.43 28.16 -1.43
N LEU A 956 48.40 27.41 -0.88
CA LEU A 956 48.25 26.04 -0.38
C LEU A 956 48.58 25.90 1.12
N VAL A 957 48.78 27.02 1.80
CA VAL A 957 49.07 27.05 3.25
C VAL A 957 47.89 26.46 4.01
N SER A 958 48.15 25.52 4.93
CA SER A 958 47.11 24.96 5.79
C SER A 958 46.63 26.00 6.82
N PHE A 959 45.40 25.81 7.30
CA PHE A 959 44.80 26.73 8.28
C PHE A 959 45.65 26.87 9.56
N ASP A 960 46.18 25.76 10.09
CA ASP A 960 47.03 25.76 11.29
C ASP A 960 48.33 26.55 11.07
N THR A 961 48.99 26.36 9.92
CA THR A 961 50.21 27.10 9.57
C THR A 961 49.93 28.58 9.43
N PHE A 962 48.82 28.94 8.77
CA PHE A 962 48.37 30.33 8.65
C PHE A 962 48.18 30.99 10.03
N LEU A 963 47.46 30.35 10.96
CA LEU A 963 47.26 30.92 12.30
C LEU A 963 48.55 31.04 13.11
N ARG A 964 49.49 30.09 12.96
CA ARG A 964 50.80 30.16 13.64
C ARG A 964 51.64 31.33 13.14
N GLU A 965 51.72 31.52 11.83
CA GLU A 965 52.54 32.54 11.18
C GLU A 965 51.89 33.93 11.20
N TYR A 966 50.57 34.02 11.42
CA TYR A 966 49.87 35.30 11.49
C TYR A 966 50.37 36.18 12.63
N SER A 967 50.79 37.40 12.30
CA SER A 967 51.16 38.44 13.26
C SER A 967 50.04 39.47 13.41
N THR A 968 49.61 39.69 14.65
CA THR A 968 48.67 40.75 15.02
C THR A 968 49.39 42.10 14.92
N ARG A 969 48.72 43.11 14.35
CA ARG A 969 49.22 44.49 14.30
C ARG A 969 48.70 45.33 15.44
#